data_AF-A0A7J3U8R9-F1
#
_entry.id   AF-A0A7J3U8R9-F1
#
_cell.length_a   1.000
_cell.length_b   1.000
_cell.length_c   1.000
_cell.angle_alpha   90.00
_cell.angle_beta   90.00
_cell.angle_gamma   90.00
#
_symmetry.space_group_name_H-M   'P 1'
#
loop_
_entity.id
_entity.type
_entity.pdbx_description
1 polymer ?
#
loop_
_entity_poly.entity_id
_entity_poly.type
_entity_poly.pdbx_seq_one_letter_code
_entity_poly.pdbx_strand_id
1 'polypeptide(L)'
;MNKNKILVGWIFTILFATIILPPTAESHIINIQTIEDNISVDNLFYQTNTSLNWFEQPPMPIRQPAEFEPMEGVLIRYPFGISYDIIAEMAEDVNIVTIVADTSEQQYVESQYQNHGVNLDYCSFLIAPSNTYWTRDYGPWFIFDGNNEQAVIDFTYNRPRPDDNAIPSAYAADQGLSLYTMPLVHTGGNYMTDGQGVAVSTDLVWSENPDYTSEEIDQIVYDYLGITTYHVVPDALGEYIKHIDCWAKLLAPDEIMIIKTSPTHPHYNDIEAAVNYFSNQISCYGTPYRIKRVYVDTGEPYINSLILNDKVFVPITGSEWDDEALEAYEDAMPGYEVLGFTGSWLSTDALHCRVKGIPDRYMLYIEHTPLHGEQKNGENGFEIQANITPYSGTNLIMESTRVYYKVENNPWQSVQMQPIGDNRYHAFIPAQPDGVTVYYYIHAEDYSGRSENHPYIGAPGAHSFTVYNPGPNNPPETPETPNGPTSGFTGVSYTYSTVTVDPENDEVKYGWDWDGDYVVDEWTGFYSSGTIIGGSHSWETAGFYNVRVKAEDTHGSQSEFSPGLQVEILSSNSPPYPPNNPFPMNGSEDISIDSVLTWDGGDPDPGDQVTYDVYFDTSTPPSKVVSNQTANVYKPILKPETTYYWRIVAWDNHNTSTSGPIWVFTTGMEDNEIPAVRITKPKFGIYVANKRVLPFLGTIVIGSIDVEVDASDNTGVDHVDFYVDDVLRATDDAAPYVWTWSEKTFFRHTIKAVAYDAAGNYGIDEITVWRFL
;
A
#
# COMPACT_ATOMS: atom_id res chain seq x y z
N MET A 1 29.61 -55.68 -55.49
CA MET A 1 28.57 -55.85 -56.54
C MET A 1 28.24 -54.49 -57.15
N ASN A 2 27.31 -54.43 -58.11
CA ASN A 2 26.82 -53.21 -58.81
C ASN A 2 26.60 -52.02 -57.84
N LYS A 3 27.01 -50.77 -58.12
CA LYS A 3 26.97 -49.86 -59.30
C LYS A 3 25.79 -48.88 -59.23
N ASN A 4 26.06 -47.63 -59.65
CA ASN A 4 25.13 -46.63 -60.22
C ASN A 4 24.13 -45.93 -59.26
N LYS A 5 23.69 -44.68 -59.49
CA LYS A 5 24.26 -43.48 -60.18
C LYS A 5 23.25 -42.30 -60.05
N ILE A 6 23.74 -41.04 -60.11
CA ILE A 6 23.16 -39.83 -60.78
C ILE A 6 21.66 -39.49 -60.51
N LEU A 7 21.29 -38.40 -59.82
CA LEU A 7 21.34 -36.95 -60.15
C LEU A 7 19.99 -36.39 -60.70
N VAL A 8 19.51 -35.31 -60.08
CA VAL A 8 18.61 -34.21 -60.53
C VAL A 8 17.83 -34.35 -61.86
N GLY A 9 16.51 -34.11 -61.81
CA GLY A 9 15.67 -33.74 -62.96
C GLY A 9 14.29 -33.17 -62.55
N TRP A 10 13.85 -32.07 -63.18
CA TRP A 10 12.52 -31.43 -63.00
C TRP A 10 11.51 -31.89 -64.08
N ILE A 11 10.20 -31.58 -63.90
CA ILE A 11 9.19 -31.05 -64.88
C ILE A 11 7.77 -31.67 -64.79
N PHE A 12 6.77 -30.83 -64.40
CA PHE A 12 5.31 -30.86 -64.72
C PHE A 12 4.50 -32.11 -64.26
N THR A 13 3.16 -32.23 -64.20
CA THR A 13 1.93 -31.55 -64.73
C THR A 13 0.70 -32.04 -63.88
N ILE A 14 -0.50 -31.44 -63.72
CA ILE A 14 -1.08 -30.08 -63.93
C ILE A 14 -2.54 -30.00 -63.33
N LEU A 15 -3.06 -28.79 -63.03
CA LEU A 15 -4.48 -28.45 -62.65
C LEU A 15 -5.04 -29.05 -61.32
N PHE A 16 -6.12 -28.54 -60.69
CA PHE A 16 -7.26 -27.69 -61.13
C PHE A 16 -7.67 -26.58 -60.10
N ALA A 17 -8.20 -25.45 -60.60
CA ALA A 17 -9.12 -24.44 -60.00
C ALA A 17 -8.95 -23.91 -58.54
N THR A 18 -8.80 -22.60 -58.21
CA THR A 18 -9.61 -21.35 -58.47
C THR A 18 -10.95 -21.30 -57.72
N ILE A 19 -11.46 -20.18 -57.15
CA ILE A 19 -11.24 -18.71 -57.31
C ILE A 19 -11.44 -18.05 -55.90
N ILE A 20 -10.60 -17.13 -55.37
CA ILE A 20 -10.33 -15.69 -55.67
C ILE A 20 -11.32 -14.68 -55.01
N LEU A 21 -10.74 -13.73 -54.25
CA LEU A 21 -11.30 -12.46 -53.71
C LEU A 21 -10.63 -11.26 -54.45
N PRO A 22 -10.90 -10.00 -54.04
CA PRO A 22 -11.93 -9.04 -54.48
C PRO A 22 -11.36 -8.19 -55.66
N PRO A 23 -11.49 -6.85 -55.80
CA PRO A 23 -12.49 -5.85 -55.37
C PRO A 23 -13.00 -4.95 -56.54
N THR A 24 -13.90 -3.99 -56.26
CA THR A 24 -13.91 -2.60 -56.83
C THR A 24 -15.08 -1.77 -56.27
N ALA A 25 -14.86 -0.45 -56.08
CA ALA A 25 -15.71 0.73 -56.38
C ALA A 25 -17.24 0.73 -56.04
N GLU A 26 -17.94 1.87 -55.91
CA GLU A 26 -17.61 3.28 -56.23
C GLU A 26 -18.38 4.26 -55.31
N SER A 27 -18.11 5.56 -55.39
CA SER A 27 -18.70 6.61 -54.56
C SER A 27 -20.08 7.10 -55.05
N HIS A 28 -21.03 7.32 -54.13
CA HIS A 28 -22.23 8.13 -54.39
C HIS A 28 -22.22 9.42 -53.58
N ILE A 29 -22.07 10.56 -54.28
CA ILE A 29 -22.27 11.90 -53.73
C ILE A 29 -23.76 12.23 -53.81
N ILE A 30 -24.36 12.63 -52.69
CA ILE A 30 -25.69 13.27 -52.67
C ILE A 30 -25.47 14.77 -52.83
N ASN A 31 -26.12 15.36 -53.85
CA ASN A 31 -25.96 16.75 -54.23
C ASN A 31 -27.10 17.59 -53.62
N ILE A 32 -26.85 18.28 -52.52
CA ILE A 32 -27.83 19.21 -51.92
C ILE A 32 -27.71 20.56 -52.61
N GLN A 33 -28.67 20.89 -53.47
CA GLN A 33 -28.82 22.24 -53.99
C GLN A 33 -29.61 23.10 -52.99
N THR A 34 -29.00 24.21 -52.59
CA THR A 34 -29.63 25.50 -52.25
C THR A 34 -31.15 25.51 -52.06
N ILE A 35 -31.60 25.69 -50.82
CA ILE A 35 -32.86 26.37 -50.50
C ILE A 35 -32.49 27.62 -49.68
N GLU A 36 -32.31 28.74 -50.38
CA GLU A 36 -32.46 30.06 -49.76
C GLU A 36 -33.96 30.38 -49.79
N ASP A 37 -34.65 30.39 -48.63
CA ASP A 37 -35.88 31.18 -48.53
C ASP A 37 -36.23 31.55 -47.07
N ASN A 38 -35.98 32.81 -46.76
CA ASN A 38 -36.68 33.69 -45.82
C ASN A 38 -37.57 33.06 -44.72
N ILE A 39 -37.06 33.06 -43.48
CA ILE A 39 -37.89 33.31 -42.30
C ILE A 39 -37.45 34.65 -41.71
N SER A 40 -38.29 35.67 -41.84
CA SER A 40 -38.05 36.99 -41.25
C SER A 40 -38.42 37.00 -39.78
N VAL A 41 -37.46 37.24 -38.90
CA VAL A 41 -37.73 37.77 -37.56
C VAL A 41 -38.31 39.18 -37.70
N ASP A 42 -39.63 39.31 -37.53
CA ASP A 42 -40.28 40.54 -37.03
C ASP A 42 -41.79 40.33 -36.80
N ASN A 43 -42.23 40.56 -35.57
CA ASN A 43 -43.55 41.02 -35.07
C ASN A 43 -43.58 40.72 -33.56
N LEU A 44 -43.18 41.67 -32.70
CA LEU A 44 -44.07 42.66 -32.06
C LEU A 44 -45.14 42.01 -31.16
N PHE A 45 -45.24 42.31 -29.86
CA PHE A 45 -44.88 43.55 -29.15
C PHE A 45 -44.39 43.30 -27.71
N TYR A 46 -43.45 44.11 -27.22
CA TYR A 46 -43.69 45.13 -26.17
C TYR A 46 -42.52 46.15 -26.15
N GLN A 47 -42.78 47.40 -25.79
CA GLN A 47 -41.75 48.47 -25.72
C GLN A 47 -41.81 49.25 -24.41
N THR A 48 -40.80 49.06 -23.55
CA THR A 48 -40.34 50.06 -22.58
C THR A 48 -38.83 49.92 -22.36
N ASN A 49 -38.09 50.99 -22.67
CA ASN A 49 -36.63 51.17 -22.60
C ASN A 49 -35.81 50.30 -21.62
N THR A 50 -35.29 49.18 -22.12
CA THR A 50 -33.86 48.83 -21.97
C THR A 50 -33.32 48.38 -23.34
N SER A 51 -32.02 48.50 -23.55
CA SER A 51 -31.35 47.89 -24.71
C SER A 51 -31.01 46.46 -24.36
N LEU A 52 -31.96 45.53 -24.59
CA LEU A 52 -31.71 44.10 -24.51
C LEU A 52 -30.67 43.68 -25.55
N ASN A 53 -29.42 43.54 -25.11
CA ASN A 53 -28.37 42.88 -25.88
C ASN A 53 -28.54 41.37 -25.67
N TRP A 54 -29.22 40.71 -26.60
CA TRP A 54 -29.59 39.28 -26.54
C TRP A 54 -28.41 38.27 -26.49
N PHE A 55 -27.17 38.76 -26.40
CA PHE A 55 -25.93 37.97 -26.36
C PHE A 55 -24.82 38.65 -25.53
N GLU A 56 -25.17 39.53 -24.58
CA GLU A 56 -24.18 40.06 -23.63
C GLU A 56 -23.93 39.01 -22.53
N GLN A 57 -22.68 38.61 -22.35
CA GLN A 57 -22.29 37.66 -21.29
C GLN A 57 -22.29 38.36 -19.92
N PRO A 58 -22.53 37.64 -18.82
CA PRO A 58 -22.41 38.22 -17.49
C PRO A 58 -20.97 38.68 -17.20
N PRO A 59 -20.77 39.75 -16.43
CA PRO A 59 -19.44 40.16 -15.99
C PRO A 59 -18.73 39.05 -15.19
N MET A 60 -17.46 38.78 -15.51
CA MET A 60 -16.61 37.82 -14.80
C MET A 60 -15.89 38.47 -13.60
N PRO A 61 -15.62 37.71 -12.50
CA PRO A 61 -15.93 36.30 -12.30
C PRO A 61 -17.42 36.05 -11.99
N ILE A 62 -17.97 34.96 -12.51
CA ILE A 62 -19.34 34.51 -12.22
C ILE A 62 -19.28 33.41 -11.14
N ARG A 63 -20.28 33.37 -10.26
CA ARG A 63 -20.55 32.22 -9.38
C ARG A 63 -22.02 31.86 -9.39
N GLN A 64 -22.36 30.63 -9.76
CA GLN A 64 -23.69 30.08 -9.53
C GLN A 64 -23.80 29.46 -8.12
N PRO A 65 -24.77 29.85 -7.28
CA PRO A 65 -25.00 29.20 -5.99
C PRO A 65 -25.65 27.81 -6.10
N ALA A 66 -25.33 26.94 -5.14
CA ALA A 66 -25.92 25.61 -4.97
C ALA A 66 -27.32 25.65 -4.35
N GLU A 67 -27.98 24.47 -4.25
CA GLU A 67 -29.28 24.36 -3.56
C GLU A 67 -29.14 24.30 -2.01
N PHE A 68 -27.99 23.89 -1.49
CA PHE A 68 -27.68 23.85 -0.05
C PHE A 68 -27.07 25.16 0.50
N GLU A 69 -27.18 26.25 -0.27
CA GLU A 69 -26.80 27.61 0.13
C GLU A 69 -28.03 28.43 0.58
N PRO A 70 -27.86 29.58 1.27
CA PRO A 70 -28.96 30.40 1.76
C PRO A 70 -30.01 30.75 0.68
N MET A 71 -31.28 30.44 0.96
CA MET A 71 -32.44 30.74 0.12
C MET A 71 -33.34 31.78 0.80
N GLU A 72 -33.70 32.84 0.07
CA GLU A 72 -34.70 33.83 0.51
C GLU A 72 -36.15 33.43 0.12
N GLY A 73 -36.31 32.48 -0.80
CA GLY A 73 -37.61 32.08 -1.29
C GLY A 73 -37.63 30.82 -2.14
N VAL A 74 -38.83 30.48 -2.60
CA VAL A 74 -39.08 29.44 -3.61
C VAL A 74 -40.07 29.93 -4.65
N LEU A 75 -39.85 29.55 -5.92
CA LEU A 75 -40.76 29.80 -7.03
C LEU A 75 -41.62 28.55 -7.29
N ILE A 76 -42.92 28.70 -7.11
CA ILE A 76 -43.95 27.68 -7.41
C ILE A 76 -45.04 28.28 -8.31
N ARG A 77 -45.95 27.46 -8.84
CA ARG A 77 -46.93 27.88 -9.84
C ARG A 77 -48.32 27.33 -9.57
N TYR A 78 -49.33 28.18 -9.71
CA TYR A 78 -50.75 27.81 -9.70
C TYR A 78 -51.28 27.61 -11.14
N PRO A 79 -52.14 26.60 -11.43
CA PRO A 79 -52.57 25.50 -10.56
C PRO A 79 -51.42 24.60 -10.08
N PHE A 80 -51.45 24.29 -8.78
CA PHE A 80 -50.35 23.63 -8.06
C PHE A 80 -50.12 22.16 -8.45
N GLY A 81 -48.85 21.76 -8.47
CA GLY A 81 -48.42 20.36 -8.50
C GLY A 81 -48.03 19.78 -7.12
N ILE A 82 -48.13 20.58 -6.04
CA ILE A 82 -47.76 20.23 -4.66
C ILE A 82 -48.94 20.47 -3.70
N SER A 83 -48.91 19.89 -2.50
CA SER A 83 -49.95 20.11 -1.48
C SER A 83 -49.81 21.46 -0.79
N TYR A 84 -50.90 21.94 -0.17
CA TYR A 84 -50.84 23.14 0.66
C TYR A 84 -50.01 22.95 1.93
N ASP A 85 -49.84 21.71 2.41
CA ASP A 85 -49.03 21.41 3.59
C ASP A 85 -47.55 21.69 3.32
N ILE A 86 -47.04 21.29 2.15
CA ILE A 86 -45.68 21.61 1.68
C ILE A 86 -45.50 23.13 1.55
N ILE A 87 -46.51 23.82 1.02
CA ILE A 87 -46.48 25.29 0.85
C ILE A 87 -46.49 26.01 2.21
N ALA A 88 -47.26 25.51 3.18
CA ALA A 88 -47.33 26.07 4.52
C ALA A 88 -45.99 25.90 5.27
N GLU A 89 -45.39 24.71 5.18
CA GLU A 89 -44.09 24.39 5.78
C GLU A 89 -42.98 25.29 5.23
N MET A 90 -42.85 25.41 3.90
CA MET A 90 -41.86 26.33 3.29
C MET A 90 -42.11 27.80 3.68
N ALA A 91 -43.35 28.19 3.96
CA ALA A 91 -43.73 29.55 4.36
C ALA A 91 -43.51 29.86 5.85
N GLU A 92 -42.97 28.92 6.64
CA GLU A 92 -42.45 29.23 7.97
C GLU A 92 -41.11 29.97 7.88
N ASP A 93 -40.29 29.66 6.87
CA ASP A 93 -38.88 30.06 6.78
C ASP A 93 -38.57 31.02 5.62
N VAL A 94 -39.18 30.84 4.44
CA VAL A 94 -38.82 31.57 3.20
C VAL A 94 -40.03 32.14 2.46
N ASN A 95 -39.81 33.12 1.57
CA ASN A 95 -40.90 33.71 0.80
C ASN A 95 -41.36 32.82 -0.38
N ILE A 96 -42.64 32.48 -0.40
CA ILE A 96 -43.28 31.73 -1.48
C ILE A 96 -43.66 32.68 -2.62
N VAL A 97 -42.90 32.66 -3.72
CA VAL A 97 -43.25 33.37 -4.96
C VAL A 97 -44.16 32.45 -5.79
N THR A 98 -45.41 32.85 -5.97
CA THR A 98 -46.41 32.06 -6.71
C THR A 98 -46.72 32.65 -8.08
N ILE A 99 -46.43 31.90 -9.14
CA ILE A 99 -46.84 32.25 -10.50
C ILE A 99 -48.36 32.04 -10.65
N VAL A 100 -49.05 33.06 -11.13
CA VAL A 100 -50.50 33.10 -11.40
C VAL A 100 -50.77 33.81 -12.73
N ALA A 101 -51.78 33.40 -13.49
CA ALA A 101 -52.03 33.97 -14.82
C ALA A 101 -52.60 35.40 -14.77
N ASP A 102 -53.39 35.73 -13.74
CA ASP A 102 -53.95 37.07 -13.52
C ASP A 102 -54.29 37.36 -12.04
N THR A 103 -54.72 38.59 -11.76
CA THR A 103 -55.11 39.05 -10.41
C THR A 103 -56.34 38.33 -9.84
N SER A 104 -57.17 37.67 -10.66
CA SER A 104 -58.27 36.83 -10.18
C SER A 104 -57.77 35.47 -9.71
N GLU A 105 -56.74 34.90 -10.34
CA GLU A 105 -56.04 33.72 -9.80
C GLU A 105 -55.26 34.07 -8.54
N GLN A 106 -54.59 35.22 -8.47
CA GLN A 106 -53.97 35.73 -7.23
C GLN A 106 -54.97 35.73 -6.06
N GLN A 107 -56.10 36.44 -6.19
CA GLN A 107 -57.12 36.54 -5.13
C GLN A 107 -57.73 35.18 -4.75
N TYR A 108 -57.80 34.24 -5.71
CA TYR A 108 -58.19 32.87 -5.41
C TYR A 108 -57.12 32.15 -4.57
N VAL A 109 -55.85 32.21 -4.96
CA VAL A 109 -54.74 31.57 -4.24
C VAL A 109 -54.58 32.16 -2.83
N GLU A 110 -54.60 33.48 -2.67
CA GLU A 110 -54.60 34.16 -1.36
C GLU A 110 -55.68 33.58 -0.44
N SER A 111 -56.89 33.34 -0.98
CA SER A 111 -57.98 32.72 -0.22
C SER A 111 -57.71 31.25 0.10
N GLN A 112 -57.05 30.49 -0.77
CA GLN A 112 -56.72 29.09 -0.49
C GLN A 112 -55.61 28.97 0.55
N TYR A 113 -54.58 29.81 0.46
CA TYR A 113 -53.50 29.92 1.45
C TYR A 113 -54.04 30.24 2.84
N GLN A 114 -54.91 31.25 2.97
CA GLN A 114 -55.57 31.57 4.23
C GLN A 114 -56.42 30.41 4.78
N ASN A 115 -57.08 29.63 3.91
CA ASN A 115 -57.92 28.50 4.34
C ASN A 115 -57.11 27.25 4.75
N HIS A 116 -55.87 27.10 4.28
CA HIS A 116 -55.00 25.96 4.61
C HIS A 116 -53.88 26.32 5.61
N GLY A 117 -53.83 27.55 6.10
CA GLY A 117 -52.89 27.98 7.15
C GLY A 117 -51.52 28.46 6.65
N VAL A 118 -51.33 28.59 5.34
CA VAL A 118 -50.09 29.14 4.74
C VAL A 118 -49.88 30.57 5.23
N ASN A 119 -48.64 30.90 5.62
CA ASN A 119 -48.28 32.19 6.16
C ASN A 119 -48.22 33.29 5.08
N LEU A 120 -49.28 34.11 5.01
CA LEU A 120 -49.41 35.17 4.00
C LEU A 120 -48.39 36.31 4.13
N ASP A 121 -47.73 36.49 5.28
CA ASP A 121 -46.65 37.47 5.43
C ASP A 121 -45.37 37.04 4.66
N TYR A 122 -45.30 35.77 4.25
CA TYR A 122 -44.22 35.13 3.49
C TYR A 122 -44.72 34.64 2.10
N CYS A 123 -45.69 35.35 1.51
CA CYS A 123 -46.25 35.02 0.19
C CYS A 123 -46.23 36.22 -0.76
N SER A 124 -45.70 36.02 -1.97
CA SER A 124 -45.75 36.99 -3.06
C SER A 124 -46.18 36.33 -4.38
N PHE A 125 -46.47 37.14 -5.41
CA PHE A 125 -47.08 36.67 -6.66
C PHE A 125 -46.41 37.24 -7.89
N LEU A 126 -46.01 36.36 -8.82
CA LEU A 126 -45.59 36.74 -10.17
C LEU A 126 -46.79 36.59 -11.11
N ILE A 127 -47.34 37.71 -11.59
CA ILE A 127 -48.45 37.69 -12.55
C ILE A 127 -47.88 37.48 -13.96
N ALA A 128 -47.83 36.23 -14.41
CA ALA A 128 -47.30 35.84 -15.70
C ALA A 128 -48.07 34.64 -16.29
N PRO A 129 -48.30 34.60 -17.62
CA PRO A 129 -48.80 33.39 -18.26
C PRO A 129 -47.79 32.26 -18.07
N SER A 130 -48.29 31.05 -17.85
CA SER A 130 -47.49 29.83 -17.72
C SER A 130 -48.29 28.65 -18.25
N ASN A 131 -47.62 27.65 -18.82
CA ASN A 131 -48.25 26.43 -19.30
C ASN A 131 -48.34 25.37 -18.19
N THR A 132 -47.31 25.22 -17.35
CA THR A 132 -47.17 24.07 -16.44
C THR A 132 -46.62 24.42 -15.06
N TYR A 133 -46.65 23.46 -14.11
CA TYR A 133 -46.16 23.65 -12.73
C TYR A 133 -44.72 23.21 -12.47
N TRP A 134 -43.98 22.80 -13.51
CA TRP A 134 -42.60 22.31 -13.37
C TRP A 134 -41.60 23.48 -13.26
N THR A 135 -41.73 24.32 -12.21
CA THR A 135 -40.90 25.54 -12.06
C THR A 135 -39.41 25.25 -11.94
N ARG A 136 -39.02 24.02 -11.57
CA ARG A 136 -37.64 23.54 -11.62
C ARG A 136 -37.05 23.55 -13.02
N ASP A 137 -37.83 23.07 -13.99
CA ASP A 137 -37.41 22.87 -15.36
C ASP A 137 -37.14 24.20 -16.07
N TYR A 138 -38.08 25.15 -15.96
CA TYR A 138 -38.10 26.39 -16.73
C TYR A 138 -37.82 27.65 -15.90
N GLY A 139 -37.74 27.54 -14.57
CA GLY A 139 -37.59 28.69 -13.68
C GLY A 139 -36.20 29.34 -13.78
N PRO A 140 -36.07 30.61 -13.35
CA PRO A 140 -34.84 31.37 -13.42
C PRO A 140 -33.69 30.60 -12.77
N TRP A 141 -32.58 30.47 -13.49
CA TRP A 141 -31.31 30.15 -12.85
C TRP A 141 -30.71 31.46 -12.34
N PHE A 142 -29.92 31.38 -11.28
CA PHE A 142 -29.37 32.53 -10.59
C PHE A 142 -27.86 32.47 -10.63
N ILE A 143 -27.20 33.63 -10.74
CA ILE A 143 -25.76 33.77 -10.54
C ILE A 143 -25.50 35.03 -9.69
N PHE A 144 -24.31 35.10 -9.11
CA PHE A 144 -23.67 36.36 -8.77
C PHE A 144 -22.62 36.69 -9.83
N ASP A 145 -22.61 37.93 -10.31
CA ASP A 145 -21.68 38.39 -11.35
C ASP A 145 -20.40 39.01 -10.77
N GLY A 146 -19.50 39.44 -11.65
CA GLY A 146 -18.23 40.09 -11.30
C GLY A 146 -18.36 41.48 -10.64
N ASN A 147 -19.57 42.04 -10.52
CA ASN A 147 -19.86 43.22 -9.71
C ASN A 147 -20.33 42.83 -8.29
N ASN A 148 -20.50 41.54 -8.00
CA ASN A 148 -21.20 40.97 -6.85
C ASN A 148 -22.71 41.29 -6.84
N GLU A 149 -23.34 41.46 -8.01
CA GLU A 149 -24.78 41.62 -8.13
C GLU A 149 -25.44 40.28 -8.55
N GLN A 150 -26.60 39.96 -7.96
CA GLN A 150 -27.37 38.79 -8.38
C GLN A 150 -28.04 39.05 -9.74
N ALA A 151 -27.97 38.07 -10.65
CA ALA A 151 -28.59 38.12 -11.96
C ALA A 151 -29.30 36.80 -12.30
N VAL A 152 -30.25 36.87 -13.25
CA VAL A 152 -30.98 35.72 -13.79
C VAL A 152 -30.32 35.25 -15.08
N ILE A 153 -30.11 33.93 -15.18
CA ILE A 153 -29.82 33.24 -16.42
C ILE A 153 -31.12 32.61 -16.96
N ASP A 154 -31.45 32.98 -18.19
CA ASP A 154 -32.51 32.42 -19.02
C ASP A 154 -31.88 31.44 -20.04
N PHE A 155 -32.63 30.46 -20.52
CA PHE A 155 -32.19 29.45 -21.47
C PHE A 155 -33.38 28.96 -22.31
N THR A 156 -33.13 28.28 -23.42
CA THR A 156 -34.24 27.73 -24.22
C THR A 156 -34.79 26.49 -23.52
N TYR A 157 -36.01 26.55 -23.01
CA TYR A 157 -36.61 25.40 -22.33
C TYR A 157 -36.85 24.27 -23.34
N ASN A 158 -36.38 23.07 -23.03
CA ASN A 158 -36.42 21.89 -23.89
C ASN A 158 -37.82 21.28 -24.16
N ARG A 159 -38.90 22.04 -23.95
CA ARG A 159 -40.30 21.64 -24.19
C ARG A 159 -41.03 22.74 -24.97
N PRO A 160 -42.00 22.41 -25.86
CA PRO A 160 -42.77 23.40 -26.64
C PRO A 160 -43.82 24.11 -25.76
N ARG A 161 -43.34 24.91 -24.80
CA ARG A 161 -44.10 25.57 -23.73
C ARG A 161 -43.64 27.05 -23.65
N PRO A 162 -44.10 27.91 -24.57
CA PRO A 162 -43.55 29.25 -24.75
C PRO A 162 -43.84 30.20 -23.59
N ASP A 163 -44.92 29.97 -22.84
CA ASP A 163 -45.24 30.79 -21.66
C ASP A 163 -44.37 30.37 -20.47
N ASP A 164 -44.08 29.07 -20.30
CA ASP A 164 -43.10 28.59 -19.32
C ASP A 164 -41.69 29.12 -19.61
N ASN A 165 -41.26 29.12 -20.87
CA ASN A 165 -39.97 29.71 -21.30
C ASN A 165 -39.88 31.22 -21.03
N ALA A 166 -41.00 31.93 -20.89
CA ALA A 166 -40.99 33.37 -20.62
C ALA A 166 -40.82 33.71 -19.13
N ILE A 167 -40.87 32.72 -18.22
CA ILE A 167 -40.86 32.95 -16.77
C ILE A 167 -39.55 33.53 -16.23
N PRO A 168 -38.33 33.10 -16.63
CA PRO A 168 -37.10 33.72 -16.13
C PRO A 168 -37.03 35.21 -16.50
N SER A 169 -37.30 35.52 -17.77
CA SER A 169 -37.45 36.90 -18.28
C SER A 169 -38.51 37.71 -17.51
N ALA A 170 -39.67 37.14 -17.21
CA ALA A 170 -40.73 37.82 -16.45
C ALA A 170 -40.33 38.07 -14.98
N TYR A 171 -39.73 37.07 -14.33
CA TYR A 171 -39.25 37.16 -12.95
C TYR A 171 -38.14 38.21 -12.81
N ALA A 172 -37.15 38.23 -13.73
CA ALA A 172 -36.08 39.22 -13.72
C ALA A 172 -36.60 40.66 -13.87
N ALA A 173 -37.62 40.86 -14.73
CA ALA A 173 -38.25 42.16 -14.94
C ALA A 173 -39.07 42.64 -13.73
N ASP A 174 -39.75 41.72 -13.03
CA ASP A 174 -40.51 42.00 -11.80
C ASP A 174 -39.60 42.34 -10.61
N GLN A 175 -38.54 41.56 -10.42
CA GLN A 175 -37.59 41.71 -9.31
C GLN A 175 -36.50 42.77 -9.56
N GLY A 176 -36.42 43.33 -10.76
CA GLY A 176 -35.37 44.29 -11.14
C GLY A 176 -33.97 43.66 -11.03
N LEU A 177 -33.79 42.51 -11.67
CA LEU A 177 -32.52 41.78 -11.79
C LEU A 177 -31.97 41.93 -13.22
N SER A 178 -30.64 41.84 -13.37
CA SER A 178 -30.02 41.66 -14.68
C SER A 178 -30.45 40.31 -15.28
N LEU A 179 -30.58 40.25 -16.60
CA LEU A 179 -31.04 39.07 -17.35
C LEU A 179 -30.05 38.77 -18.47
N TYR A 180 -29.53 37.55 -18.49
CA TYR A 180 -28.63 37.05 -19.53
C TYR A 180 -29.18 35.74 -20.11
N THR A 181 -29.16 35.58 -21.44
CA THR A 181 -29.70 34.38 -22.10
C THR A 181 -28.56 33.45 -22.51
N MET A 182 -28.41 32.33 -21.80
CA MET A 182 -27.45 31.29 -22.16
C MET A 182 -27.89 30.61 -23.47
N PRO A 183 -27.02 30.49 -24.49
CA PRO A 183 -27.39 30.05 -25.84
C PRO A 183 -27.50 28.51 -25.97
N LEU A 184 -28.06 27.85 -24.95
CA LEU A 184 -28.31 26.41 -24.90
C LEU A 184 -29.82 26.11 -24.75
N VAL A 185 -30.21 24.94 -25.25
CA VAL A 185 -31.43 24.24 -24.85
C VAL A 185 -31.16 23.53 -23.52
N HIS A 186 -32.00 23.73 -22.51
CA HIS A 186 -31.84 23.07 -21.21
C HIS A 186 -33.17 22.86 -20.46
N THR A 187 -33.03 22.23 -19.30
CA THR A 187 -34.02 22.11 -18.23
C THR A 187 -33.29 22.11 -16.88
N GLY A 188 -33.84 22.77 -15.87
CA GLY A 188 -33.28 22.80 -14.51
C GLY A 188 -33.49 21.54 -13.68
N GLY A 189 -34.32 20.58 -14.13
CA GLY A 189 -34.34 19.23 -13.53
C GLY A 189 -33.11 18.40 -13.92
N ASN A 190 -32.53 18.67 -15.10
CA ASN A 190 -31.28 18.07 -15.56
C ASN A 190 -30.04 18.91 -15.22
N TYR A 191 -30.02 19.59 -14.06
CA TYR A 191 -28.87 20.41 -13.65
C TYR A 191 -28.75 20.50 -12.13
N MET A 192 -27.52 20.34 -11.61
CA MET A 192 -27.17 20.69 -10.24
C MET A 192 -25.71 21.17 -10.14
N THR A 193 -25.39 21.97 -9.12
CA THR A 193 -24.08 22.61 -8.92
C THR A 193 -23.65 22.56 -7.45
N ASP A 194 -22.34 22.57 -7.22
CA ASP A 194 -21.71 22.54 -5.89
C ASP A 194 -21.51 23.93 -5.26
N GLY A 195 -21.79 25.00 -6.01
CA GLY A 195 -21.62 26.39 -5.57
C GLY A 195 -20.20 26.95 -5.72
N GLN A 196 -19.22 26.10 -6.06
CA GLN A 196 -17.78 26.36 -6.09
C GLN A 196 -17.12 25.98 -7.44
N GLY A 197 -17.92 25.91 -8.51
CA GLY A 197 -17.44 25.78 -9.89
C GLY A 197 -17.53 24.37 -10.49
N VAL A 198 -18.25 23.44 -9.84
CA VAL A 198 -18.55 22.11 -10.39
C VAL A 198 -20.06 21.96 -10.60
N ALA A 199 -20.46 21.44 -11.78
CA ALA A 199 -21.86 21.10 -12.05
C ALA A 199 -22.03 19.70 -12.65
N VAL A 200 -23.26 19.18 -12.60
CA VAL A 200 -23.62 17.83 -13.04
C VAL A 200 -24.93 17.84 -13.82
N SER A 201 -24.95 17.15 -14.96
CA SER A 201 -26.10 16.98 -15.86
C SER A 201 -26.02 15.61 -16.56
N THR A 202 -27.14 15.08 -17.07
CA THR A 202 -27.06 13.90 -17.96
C THR A 202 -26.67 14.26 -19.39
N ASP A 203 -26.25 13.24 -20.16
CA ASP A 203 -26.01 13.24 -21.61
C ASP A 203 -27.17 13.79 -22.47
N LEU A 204 -28.35 14.00 -21.88
CA LEU A 204 -29.45 14.74 -22.50
C LEU A 204 -28.99 16.10 -23.03
N VAL A 205 -28.13 16.83 -22.30
CA VAL A 205 -27.66 18.17 -22.70
C VAL A 205 -26.95 18.15 -24.06
N TRP A 206 -26.09 17.16 -24.31
CA TRP A 206 -25.46 16.99 -25.63
C TRP A 206 -26.48 16.62 -26.72
N SER A 207 -27.48 15.80 -26.38
CA SER A 207 -28.49 15.34 -27.35
C SER A 207 -29.52 16.41 -27.74
N GLU A 208 -29.81 17.35 -26.85
CA GLU A 208 -30.71 18.50 -27.10
C GLU A 208 -29.97 19.71 -27.71
N ASN A 209 -28.63 19.71 -27.73
CA ASN A 209 -27.76 20.75 -28.30
C ASN A 209 -26.81 20.24 -29.42
N PRO A 210 -27.31 19.54 -30.45
CA PRO A 210 -26.47 18.84 -31.44
C PRO A 210 -25.66 19.74 -32.40
N ASP A 211 -25.88 21.06 -32.37
CA ASP A 211 -25.13 22.04 -33.16
C ASP A 211 -23.82 22.50 -32.48
N TYR A 212 -23.58 22.09 -31.22
CA TYR A 212 -22.35 22.35 -30.47
C TYR A 212 -21.57 21.05 -30.15
N THR A 213 -20.26 21.16 -29.99
CA THR A 213 -19.43 20.12 -29.37
C THR A 213 -19.56 20.13 -27.83
N SER A 214 -19.13 19.03 -27.19
CA SER A 214 -18.99 18.95 -25.72
C SER A 214 -18.21 20.12 -25.15
N GLU A 215 -17.05 20.42 -25.75
CA GLU A 215 -16.13 21.47 -25.32
C GLU A 215 -16.70 22.89 -25.54
N GLU A 216 -17.56 23.09 -26.54
CA GLU A 216 -18.30 24.34 -26.72
C GLU A 216 -19.44 24.49 -25.69
N ILE A 217 -20.12 23.41 -25.32
CA ILE A 217 -21.12 23.39 -24.25
C ILE A 217 -20.45 23.70 -22.90
N ASP A 218 -19.31 23.07 -22.60
CA ASP A 218 -18.52 23.34 -21.40
C ASP A 218 -18.08 24.81 -21.32
N GLN A 219 -17.62 25.39 -22.44
CA GLN A 219 -17.24 26.81 -22.50
C GLN A 219 -18.45 27.74 -22.32
N ILE A 220 -19.62 27.42 -22.88
CA ILE A 220 -20.84 28.21 -22.66
C ILE A 220 -21.28 28.14 -21.19
N VAL A 221 -21.21 26.96 -20.58
CA VAL A 221 -21.53 26.74 -19.16
C VAL A 221 -20.55 27.48 -18.24
N TYR A 222 -19.25 27.54 -18.57
CA TYR A 222 -18.31 28.44 -17.89
C TYR A 222 -18.67 29.92 -18.09
N ASP A 223 -18.87 30.36 -19.34
CA ASP A 223 -19.08 31.76 -19.72
C ASP A 223 -20.38 32.39 -19.15
N TYR A 224 -21.38 31.58 -18.80
CA TYR A 224 -22.66 32.07 -18.25
C TYR A 224 -22.90 31.69 -16.78
N LEU A 225 -22.22 30.68 -16.23
CA LEU A 225 -22.49 30.13 -14.89
C LEU A 225 -21.25 30.06 -13.97
N GLY A 226 -20.04 30.32 -14.50
CA GLY A 226 -18.78 30.24 -13.76
C GLY A 226 -18.28 28.83 -13.50
N ILE A 227 -18.92 27.80 -14.08
CA ILE A 227 -18.59 26.39 -13.85
C ILE A 227 -17.29 26.01 -14.56
N THR A 228 -16.27 25.71 -13.77
CA THR A 228 -14.94 25.26 -14.22
C THR A 228 -14.83 23.75 -14.48
N THR A 229 -15.80 22.94 -14.05
CA THR A 229 -15.83 21.49 -14.31
C THR A 229 -17.27 21.02 -14.45
N TYR A 230 -17.61 20.48 -15.63
CA TYR A 230 -18.97 20.06 -15.94
C TYR A 230 -19.02 18.53 -16.14
N HIS A 231 -19.60 17.83 -15.16
CA HIS A 231 -19.79 16.38 -15.20
C HIS A 231 -21.06 16.05 -15.99
N VAL A 232 -20.94 15.99 -17.32
CA VAL A 232 -21.98 15.43 -18.19
C VAL A 232 -21.84 13.91 -18.24
N VAL A 233 -22.83 13.19 -17.69
CA VAL A 233 -22.77 11.73 -17.47
C VAL A 233 -23.92 10.99 -18.16
N PRO A 234 -23.77 9.70 -18.53
CA PRO A 234 -24.91 8.92 -19.05
C PRO A 234 -26.06 8.88 -18.04
N ASP A 235 -27.31 8.99 -18.52
CA ASP A 235 -28.49 8.79 -17.67
C ASP A 235 -28.55 7.37 -17.08
N ALA A 236 -28.76 7.27 -15.77
CA ALA A 236 -28.74 6.00 -15.04
C ALA A 236 -30.12 5.32 -14.88
N LEU A 237 -31.20 5.90 -15.42
CA LEU A 237 -32.56 5.32 -15.35
C LEU A 237 -33.05 4.74 -16.67
N GLY A 238 -32.51 5.20 -17.81
CA GLY A 238 -33.02 4.82 -19.14
C GLY A 238 -34.43 5.35 -19.43
N GLU A 239 -34.96 6.20 -18.55
CA GLU A 239 -36.31 6.77 -18.63
C GLU A 239 -36.39 7.89 -19.67
N TYR A 240 -37.62 8.18 -20.12
CA TYR A 240 -37.84 9.15 -21.21
C TYR A 240 -37.38 10.59 -20.87
N ILE A 241 -37.26 10.92 -19.58
CA ILE A 241 -37.00 12.28 -19.10
C ILE A 241 -35.51 12.62 -19.02
N LYS A 242 -34.65 11.64 -18.70
CA LYS A 242 -33.20 11.78 -18.49
C LYS A 242 -32.78 12.97 -17.60
N HIS A 243 -33.50 13.28 -16.52
CA HIS A 243 -33.07 14.33 -15.59
C HIS A 243 -32.18 13.75 -14.48
N ILE A 244 -31.06 14.43 -14.19
CA ILE A 244 -30.15 14.06 -13.09
C ILE A 244 -30.87 13.98 -11.74
N ASP A 245 -31.84 14.88 -11.49
CA ASP A 245 -32.61 14.96 -10.24
C ASP A 245 -33.57 13.78 -9.98
N CYS A 246 -33.68 12.85 -10.94
CA CYS A 246 -34.45 11.62 -10.79
C CYS A 246 -33.61 10.45 -10.24
N TRP A 247 -32.28 10.57 -10.18
CA TRP A 247 -31.40 9.49 -9.70
C TRP A 247 -30.16 9.91 -8.90
N ALA A 248 -29.74 11.18 -8.94
CA ALA A 248 -28.68 11.72 -8.09
C ALA A 248 -28.98 13.14 -7.58
N LYS A 249 -28.38 13.51 -6.44
CA LYS A 249 -28.49 14.85 -5.84
C LYS A 249 -27.21 15.22 -5.09
N LEU A 250 -26.65 16.40 -5.34
CA LEU A 250 -25.61 17.00 -4.51
C LEU A 250 -26.22 17.47 -3.18
N LEU A 251 -25.62 17.07 -2.05
CA LEU A 251 -26.08 17.41 -0.70
C LEU A 251 -25.12 18.38 0.02
N ALA A 252 -23.84 18.34 -0.35
CA ALA A 252 -22.80 19.29 0.02
C ALA A 252 -21.75 19.31 -1.12
N PRO A 253 -20.76 20.23 -1.13
CA PRO A 253 -19.85 20.35 -2.27
C PRO A 253 -18.98 19.11 -2.56
N ASP A 254 -18.75 18.26 -1.57
CA ASP A 254 -18.08 16.96 -1.71
C ASP A 254 -18.99 15.74 -1.39
N GLU A 255 -20.30 15.92 -1.21
CA GLU A 255 -21.24 14.82 -0.95
C GLU A 255 -22.33 14.73 -2.03
N ILE A 256 -22.45 13.55 -2.65
CA ILE A 256 -23.49 13.24 -3.64
C ILE A 256 -24.27 12.00 -3.22
N MET A 257 -25.60 12.09 -3.19
CA MET A 257 -26.48 10.95 -3.01
C MET A 257 -26.86 10.37 -4.37
N ILE A 258 -26.83 9.04 -4.49
CA ILE A 258 -27.24 8.31 -5.71
C ILE A 258 -28.16 7.16 -5.29
N ILE A 259 -29.28 6.98 -6.00
CA ILE A 259 -30.24 5.89 -5.72
C ILE A 259 -29.57 4.50 -5.68
N LYS A 260 -30.18 3.57 -4.97
CA LYS A 260 -29.72 2.18 -4.80
C LYS A 260 -30.91 1.26 -5.02
N THR A 261 -30.72 0.24 -5.86
CA THR A 261 -31.78 -0.71 -6.24
C THR A 261 -31.39 -2.13 -5.92
N SER A 262 -32.35 -3.05 -5.92
CA SER A 262 -32.07 -4.49 -5.95
C SER A 262 -31.13 -4.86 -7.13
N PRO A 263 -30.19 -5.82 -6.96
CA PRO A 263 -29.38 -6.36 -8.06
C PRO A 263 -30.16 -7.02 -9.23
N THR A 264 -31.48 -7.13 -9.12
CA THR A 264 -32.36 -7.57 -10.22
C THR A 264 -33.07 -6.42 -10.95
N HIS A 265 -32.84 -5.16 -10.54
CA HIS A 265 -33.40 -3.98 -11.21
C HIS A 265 -32.79 -3.81 -12.62
N PRO A 266 -33.56 -3.45 -13.67
CA PRO A 266 -33.05 -3.38 -15.04
C PRO A 266 -31.82 -2.48 -15.21
N HIS A 267 -31.80 -1.37 -14.47
CA HIS A 267 -30.74 -0.35 -14.54
C HIS A 267 -29.72 -0.42 -13.39
N TYR A 268 -29.68 -1.53 -12.63
CA TYR A 268 -28.72 -1.71 -11.54
C TYR A 268 -27.26 -1.46 -11.98
N ASN A 269 -26.87 -1.95 -13.15
CA ASN A 269 -25.51 -1.76 -13.67
C ASN A 269 -25.22 -0.30 -14.05
N ASP A 270 -26.22 0.44 -14.53
CA ASP A 270 -26.08 1.83 -14.95
C ASP A 270 -25.94 2.75 -13.72
N ILE A 271 -26.74 2.46 -12.68
CA ILE A 271 -26.69 3.11 -11.36
C ILE A 271 -25.33 2.86 -10.68
N GLU A 272 -24.86 1.61 -10.59
CA GLU A 272 -23.54 1.34 -9.99
C GLU A 272 -22.37 1.83 -10.87
N ALA A 273 -22.56 2.00 -12.19
CA ALA A 273 -21.58 2.66 -13.04
C ALA A 273 -21.48 4.17 -12.75
N ALA A 274 -22.60 4.85 -12.49
CA ALA A 274 -22.61 6.24 -12.02
C ALA A 274 -21.95 6.38 -10.63
N VAL A 275 -22.24 5.47 -9.70
CA VAL A 275 -21.56 5.40 -8.39
C VAL A 275 -20.05 5.25 -8.55
N ASN A 276 -19.60 4.36 -9.45
CA ASN A 276 -18.18 4.19 -9.75
C ASN A 276 -17.55 5.40 -10.47
N TYR A 277 -18.32 6.15 -11.27
CA TYR A 277 -17.84 7.40 -11.87
C TYR A 277 -17.55 8.44 -10.79
N PHE A 278 -18.54 8.77 -9.95
CA PHE A 278 -18.41 9.82 -8.93
C PHE A 278 -17.41 9.46 -7.83
N SER A 279 -17.31 8.19 -7.41
CA SER A 279 -16.31 7.77 -6.41
C SER A 279 -14.86 7.88 -6.87
N ASN A 280 -14.63 8.09 -8.19
CA ASN A 280 -13.32 8.37 -8.79
C ASN A 280 -13.18 9.83 -9.25
N GLN A 281 -14.17 10.71 -9.01
CA GLN A 281 -14.05 12.16 -9.23
C GLN A 281 -13.57 12.86 -7.95
N ILE A 282 -12.83 13.95 -8.13
CA ILE A 282 -12.39 14.85 -7.06
C ILE A 282 -13.34 16.06 -7.03
N SER A 283 -13.81 16.42 -5.83
CA SER A 283 -14.66 17.59 -5.57
C SER A 283 -13.86 18.89 -5.54
N CYS A 284 -14.54 20.04 -5.47
CA CYS A 284 -13.92 21.35 -5.24
C CYS A 284 -13.09 21.43 -3.93
N TYR A 285 -13.35 20.54 -2.96
CA TYR A 285 -12.58 20.43 -1.71
C TYR A 285 -11.25 19.69 -1.87
N GLY A 286 -10.94 19.15 -3.07
CA GLY A 286 -9.75 18.35 -3.32
C GLY A 286 -9.85 16.89 -2.82
N THR A 287 -10.96 16.53 -2.17
CA THR A 287 -11.30 15.18 -1.72
C THR A 287 -12.12 14.44 -2.78
N PRO A 288 -12.02 13.09 -2.87
CA PRO A 288 -12.98 12.29 -3.63
C PRO A 288 -14.41 12.45 -3.09
N TYR A 289 -15.42 12.40 -3.98
CA TYR A 289 -16.82 12.54 -3.57
C TYR A 289 -17.26 11.44 -2.59
N ARG A 290 -17.87 11.86 -1.48
CA ARG A 290 -18.55 10.99 -0.51
C ARG A 290 -19.91 10.57 -1.07
N ILE A 291 -20.01 9.31 -1.49
CA ILE A 291 -21.24 8.76 -2.09
C ILE A 291 -22.22 8.30 -0.99
N LYS A 292 -23.33 9.02 -0.83
CA LYS A 292 -24.50 8.59 -0.04
C LYS A 292 -25.45 7.75 -0.90
N ARG A 293 -26.26 6.88 -0.30
CA ARG A 293 -27.19 6.00 -1.04
C ARG A 293 -28.56 5.96 -0.38
N VAL A 294 -29.63 6.10 -1.15
CA VAL A 294 -31.03 5.91 -0.72
C VAL A 294 -31.64 4.72 -1.48
N TYR A 295 -32.37 3.83 -0.81
CA TYR A 295 -32.95 2.64 -1.47
C TYR A 295 -34.26 2.97 -2.20
N VAL A 296 -34.44 2.41 -3.39
CA VAL A 296 -35.68 2.45 -4.18
C VAL A 296 -35.94 1.07 -4.78
N ASP A 297 -37.20 0.64 -4.83
CA ASP A 297 -37.61 -0.71 -5.27
C ASP A 297 -38.46 -0.67 -6.55
N THR A 298 -39.47 0.21 -6.59
CA THR A 298 -40.46 0.29 -7.67
C THR A 298 -40.70 1.70 -8.22
N GLY A 299 -39.80 2.64 -7.95
CA GLY A 299 -39.79 3.98 -8.53
C GLY A 299 -40.15 5.09 -7.55
N GLU A 300 -39.85 4.88 -6.27
CA GLU A 300 -40.04 5.83 -5.18
C GLU A 300 -39.06 7.00 -5.37
N PRO A 301 -39.52 8.25 -5.57
CA PRO A 301 -38.67 9.33 -6.06
C PRO A 301 -37.89 10.06 -4.95
N TYR A 302 -37.43 9.36 -3.92
CA TYR A 302 -36.83 9.96 -2.71
C TYR A 302 -35.69 10.96 -3.01
N ILE A 303 -34.92 10.70 -4.07
CA ILE A 303 -33.81 11.55 -4.51
C ILE A 303 -34.26 12.90 -5.09
N ASN A 304 -35.51 13.00 -5.56
CA ASN A 304 -36.14 14.20 -6.10
C ASN A 304 -36.66 15.11 -4.96
N SER A 305 -35.84 15.28 -3.93
CA SER A 305 -36.07 16.11 -2.74
C SER A 305 -35.65 17.56 -2.98
N LEU A 306 -36.15 18.47 -2.14
CA LEU A 306 -35.74 19.87 -2.10
C LEU A 306 -34.90 20.10 -0.84
N ILE A 307 -33.69 20.65 -0.99
CA ILE A 307 -32.96 21.26 0.15
C ILE A 307 -33.40 22.73 0.22
N LEU A 308 -33.70 23.21 1.43
CA LEU A 308 -34.16 24.58 1.64
C LEU A 308 -33.69 25.05 3.02
N ASN A 309 -32.63 25.86 3.04
CA ASN A 309 -31.96 26.28 4.27
C ASN A 309 -31.59 25.04 5.13
N ASP A 310 -32.04 24.94 6.38
CA ASP A 310 -31.77 23.81 7.27
C ASP A 310 -32.82 22.67 7.18
N LYS A 311 -33.79 22.75 6.26
CA LYS A 311 -34.80 21.71 6.01
C LYS A 311 -34.52 20.92 4.73
N VAL A 312 -34.89 19.63 4.72
CA VAL A 312 -34.82 18.74 3.55
C VAL A 312 -36.18 18.07 3.34
N PHE A 313 -36.86 18.44 2.25
CA PHE A 313 -38.20 17.97 1.94
C PHE A 313 -38.14 16.76 1.01
N VAL A 314 -38.53 15.58 1.49
CA VAL A 314 -38.41 14.30 0.77
C VAL A 314 -39.78 13.82 0.29
N PRO A 315 -39.96 13.54 -1.03
CA PRO A 315 -41.23 13.01 -1.54
C PRO A 315 -41.39 11.52 -1.17
N ILE A 316 -42.24 11.23 -0.19
CA ILE A 316 -42.56 9.86 0.27
C ILE A 316 -43.87 9.34 -0.35
N THR A 317 -44.05 8.01 -0.35
CA THR A 317 -45.05 7.35 -1.23
C THR A 317 -46.12 6.54 -0.50
N GLY A 318 -45.97 6.33 0.81
CA GLY A 318 -46.69 5.33 1.59
C GLY A 318 -46.15 3.90 1.40
N SER A 319 -44.86 3.75 1.05
CA SER A 319 -44.21 2.44 0.88
C SER A 319 -43.59 1.93 2.19
N GLU A 320 -43.09 0.70 2.21
CA GLU A 320 -42.32 0.17 3.34
C GLU A 320 -40.87 0.69 3.42
N TRP A 321 -40.42 1.46 2.42
CA TRP A 321 -39.07 2.05 2.32
C TRP A 321 -39.01 3.53 2.73
N ASP A 322 -40.17 4.18 2.97
CA ASP A 322 -40.22 5.62 3.28
C ASP A 322 -39.41 5.97 4.54
N ASP A 323 -39.47 5.15 5.60
CA ASP A 323 -38.73 5.38 6.85
C ASP A 323 -37.20 5.22 6.64
N GLU A 324 -36.76 4.16 5.94
CA GLU A 324 -35.33 3.96 5.61
C GLU A 324 -34.78 5.06 4.68
N ALA A 325 -35.64 5.66 3.84
CA ALA A 325 -35.26 6.75 2.96
C ALA A 325 -35.08 8.08 3.70
N LEU A 326 -35.88 8.33 4.75
CA LEU A 326 -35.70 9.50 5.62
C LEU A 326 -34.43 9.34 6.48
N GLU A 327 -34.21 8.17 7.10
CA GLU A 327 -32.98 7.87 7.85
C GLU A 327 -31.72 8.05 6.97
N ALA A 328 -31.77 7.65 5.70
CA ALA A 328 -30.68 7.86 4.74
C ALA A 328 -30.38 9.35 4.43
N TYR A 329 -31.34 10.26 4.61
CA TYR A 329 -31.11 11.71 4.55
C TYR A 329 -30.61 12.27 5.88
N GLU A 330 -31.08 11.78 7.03
CA GLU A 330 -30.60 12.19 8.36
C GLU A 330 -29.11 11.83 8.57
N ASP A 331 -28.70 10.62 8.14
CA ASP A 331 -27.29 10.16 8.11
C ASP A 331 -26.46 10.87 7.02
N ALA A 332 -27.10 11.44 6.01
CA ALA A 332 -26.44 12.22 4.97
C ALA A 332 -26.16 13.66 5.41
N MET A 333 -27.17 14.31 6.00
CA MET A 333 -27.21 15.75 6.27
C MET A 333 -27.39 16.01 7.77
N PRO A 334 -26.41 15.64 8.62
CA PRO A 334 -26.58 15.68 10.06
C PRO A 334 -26.87 17.10 10.55
N GLY A 335 -27.96 17.24 11.28
CA GLY A 335 -28.43 18.51 11.85
C GLY A 335 -29.49 19.25 11.02
N TYR A 336 -29.74 18.84 9.77
CA TYR A 336 -30.90 19.31 9.00
C TYR A 336 -32.18 18.64 9.52
N GLU A 337 -33.33 19.31 9.38
CA GLU A 337 -34.65 18.74 9.64
C GLU A 337 -35.19 18.06 8.37
N VAL A 338 -35.32 16.73 8.40
CA VAL A 338 -35.74 15.92 7.24
C VAL A 338 -37.24 15.64 7.32
N LEU A 339 -37.99 16.07 6.31
CA LEU A 339 -39.46 16.10 6.31
C LEU A 339 -40.05 15.31 5.13
N GLY A 340 -40.77 14.23 5.43
CA GLY A 340 -41.41 13.37 4.43
C GLY A 340 -42.82 13.86 4.03
N PHE A 341 -43.02 14.19 2.75
CA PHE A 341 -44.32 14.62 2.21
C PHE A 341 -44.92 13.67 1.18
N THR A 342 -46.20 13.34 1.33
CA THR A 342 -46.96 12.54 0.34
C THR A 342 -47.61 13.42 -0.73
N GLY A 343 -47.82 12.85 -1.93
CA GLY A 343 -48.44 13.54 -3.05
C GLY A 343 -48.61 12.66 -4.28
N SER A 344 -49.00 13.25 -5.41
CA SER A 344 -49.03 12.55 -6.70
C SER A 344 -47.64 12.57 -7.33
N TRP A 345 -46.74 11.77 -6.77
CA TRP A 345 -45.35 11.63 -7.19
C TRP A 345 -45.17 10.51 -8.23
N LEU A 346 -44.11 10.61 -9.03
CA LEU A 346 -43.61 9.63 -9.99
C LEU A 346 -42.08 9.59 -9.90
N SER A 347 -41.46 8.47 -10.28
CA SER A 347 -39.99 8.32 -10.41
C SER A 347 -39.31 9.40 -11.28
N THR A 348 -40.08 10.05 -12.15
CA THR A 348 -39.65 11.06 -13.13
C THR A 348 -40.26 12.45 -12.88
N ASP A 349 -41.04 12.61 -11.81
CA ASP A 349 -41.76 13.86 -11.49
C ASP A 349 -42.27 13.83 -10.04
N ALA A 350 -41.55 14.45 -9.11
CA ALA A 350 -41.97 14.58 -7.71
C ALA A 350 -41.78 16.01 -7.18
N LEU A 351 -41.17 16.19 -6.00
CA LEU A 351 -41.15 17.50 -5.33
C LEU A 351 -40.16 18.46 -5.98
N HIS A 352 -38.91 18.05 -6.17
CA HIS A 352 -37.86 18.90 -6.74
C HIS A 352 -38.25 19.43 -8.12
N CYS A 353 -38.88 18.61 -8.97
CA CYS A 353 -39.37 19.02 -10.30
C CYS A 353 -40.43 20.14 -10.27
N ARG A 354 -41.04 20.44 -9.11
CA ARG A 354 -42.20 21.35 -8.96
C ARG A 354 -41.92 22.58 -8.09
N VAL A 355 -40.67 22.74 -7.64
CA VAL A 355 -40.20 23.87 -6.83
C VAL A 355 -38.81 24.29 -7.29
N LYS A 356 -38.59 25.60 -7.45
CA LYS A 356 -37.28 26.18 -7.75
C LYS A 356 -36.84 27.10 -6.62
N GLY A 357 -35.72 26.79 -5.96
CA GLY A 357 -35.13 27.66 -4.94
C GLY A 357 -34.72 29.02 -5.50
N ILE A 358 -34.88 30.07 -4.69
CA ILE A 358 -34.45 31.45 -4.95
C ILE A 358 -33.35 31.76 -3.93
N PRO A 359 -32.07 31.76 -4.35
CA PRO A 359 -30.94 32.08 -3.47
C PRO A 359 -31.06 33.50 -2.93
N ASP A 360 -30.63 33.71 -1.69
CA ASP A 360 -30.62 35.01 -1.03
C ASP A 360 -29.84 36.05 -1.86
N ARG A 361 -30.54 37.10 -2.31
CA ARG A 361 -30.00 38.15 -3.18
C ARG A 361 -28.84 38.93 -2.56
N TYR A 362 -28.72 38.89 -1.23
CA TYR A 362 -27.74 39.63 -0.44
C TYR A 362 -26.88 38.71 0.45
N MET A 363 -26.89 37.40 0.17
CA MET A 363 -26.19 36.31 0.86
C MET A 363 -24.82 36.69 1.44
N LEU A 364 -24.54 36.22 2.66
CA LEU A 364 -23.20 36.27 3.26
C LEU A 364 -22.44 34.98 2.91
N TYR A 365 -21.85 34.95 1.72
CA TYR A 365 -21.19 33.75 1.20
C TYR A 365 -19.84 33.51 1.89
N ILE A 366 -19.61 32.28 2.35
CA ILE A 366 -18.37 31.81 2.97
C ILE A 366 -17.81 30.65 2.13
N GLU A 367 -16.75 30.95 1.37
CA GLU A 367 -16.01 29.99 0.55
C GLU A 367 -14.79 29.47 1.32
N HIS A 368 -14.64 28.15 1.40
CA HIS A 368 -13.57 27.52 2.16
C HIS A 368 -13.28 26.10 1.65
N THR A 369 -12.02 25.81 1.33
CA THR A 369 -11.50 24.47 1.07
C THR A 369 -11.07 23.83 2.41
N PRO A 370 -11.71 22.75 2.88
CA PRO A 370 -11.44 22.20 4.21
C PRO A 370 -10.14 21.40 4.31
N LEU A 371 -9.50 21.53 5.47
CA LEU A 371 -8.46 20.60 5.90
C LEU A 371 -9.09 19.23 6.16
N HIS A 372 -8.50 18.20 5.57
CA HIS A 372 -9.00 16.82 5.56
C HIS A 372 -7.85 15.83 5.73
N GLY A 373 -8.17 14.57 6.06
CA GLY A 373 -7.17 13.51 6.22
C GLY A 373 -6.18 13.81 7.35
N GLU A 374 -4.91 13.48 7.14
CA GLU A 374 -3.83 13.72 8.10
C GLU A 374 -3.15 15.08 7.88
N GLN A 375 -3.05 15.88 8.95
CA GLN A 375 -2.53 17.25 8.91
C GLN A 375 -1.43 17.43 9.96
N LYS A 376 -0.30 17.98 9.53
CA LYS A 376 0.86 18.25 10.41
C LYS A 376 0.75 19.62 11.08
N ASN A 377 1.15 19.72 12.35
CA ASN A 377 1.22 21.03 13.01
C ASN A 377 2.19 21.97 12.26
N GLY A 378 1.67 23.11 11.78
CA GLY A 378 2.49 24.24 11.37
C GLY A 378 3.08 24.99 12.58
N GLU A 379 3.98 25.94 12.32
CA GLU A 379 4.65 26.76 13.37
C GLU A 379 3.65 27.44 14.33
N ASN A 380 2.48 27.83 13.81
CA ASN A 380 1.40 28.48 14.57
C ASN A 380 0.18 27.56 14.82
N GLY A 381 0.27 26.26 14.49
CA GLY A 381 -0.86 25.34 14.40
C GLY A 381 -1.38 25.18 12.97
N PHE A 382 -2.70 25.02 12.81
CA PHE A 382 -3.37 24.76 11.53
C PHE A 382 -4.02 26.02 10.98
N GLU A 383 -3.64 26.44 9.78
CA GLU A 383 -4.20 27.64 9.14
C GLU A 383 -5.52 27.30 8.43
N ILE A 384 -6.57 28.04 8.78
CA ILE A 384 -7.90 27.97 8.18
C ILE A 384 -8.13 29.28 7.42
N GLN A 385 -8.14 29.23 6.09
CA GLN A 385 -8.40 30.38 5.22
C GLN A 385 -9.79 30.30 4.59
N ALA A 386 -10.49 31.43 4.46
CA ALA A 386 -11.78 31.51 3.76
C ALA A 386 -11.93 32.85 3.04
N ASN A 387 -12.68 32.85 1.93
CA ASN A 387 -13.11 34.06 1.24
C ASN A 387 -14.55 34.34 1.70
N ILE A 388 -14.79 35.50 2.30
CA ILE A 388 -16.09 35.84 2.92
C ILE A 388 -16.63 37.09 2.25
N THR A 389 -17.66 36.91 1.42
CA THR A 389 -18.25 37.94 0.55
C THR A 389 -19.69 38.23 0.97
N PRO A 390 -19.94 39.37 1.63
CA PRO A 390 -21.30 39.86 1.88
C PRO A 390 -21.88 40.48 0.60
N TYR A 391 -22.71 39.74 -0.13
CA TYR A 391 -23.44 40.25 -1.31
C TYR A 391 -24.44 41.37 -0.94
N SER A 392 -24.72 41.55 0.35
CA SER A 392 -25.40 42.74 0.92
C SER A 392 -24.65 44.06 0.70
N GLY A 393 -23.36 44.02 0.33
CA GLY A 393 -22.49 45.20 0.24
C GLY A 393 -22.18 45.84 1.59
N THR A 394 -22.57 45.23 2.70
CA THR A 394 -22.25 45.70 4.05
C THR A 394 -20.92 45.10 4.55
N ASN A 395 -20.31 45.68 5.58
CA ASN A 395 -19.08 45.11 6.15
C ASN A 395 -19.42 43.91 7.05
N LEU A 396 -18.44 43.01 7.24
CA LEU A 396 -18.52 41.96 8.25
C LEU A 396 -18.44 42.51 9.68
N ILE A 397 -19.11 41.82 10.60
CA ILE A 397 -18.98 42.03 12.04
C ILE A 397 -17.77 41.20 12.51
N MET A 398 -16.57 41.81 12.43
CA MET A 398 -15.30 41.12 12.69
C MET A 398 -15.17 40.46 14.08
N GLU A 399 -16.04 40.78 15.05
CA GLU A 399 -16.05 40.14 16.38
C GLU A 399 -16.68 38.72 16.35
N SER A 400 -17.66 38.49 15.46
CA SER A 400 -18.31 37.20 15.21
C SER A 400 -17.69 36.39 14.06
N THR A 401 -16.92 37.02 13.16
CA THR A 401 -16.10 36.32 12.14
C THR A 401 -15.03 35.43 12.79
N ARG A 402 -15.29 34.12 12.90
CA ARG A 402 -14.56 33.18 13.76
C ARG A 402 -14.49 31.78 13.15
N VAL A 403 -13.41 31.07 13.45
CA VAL A 403 -13.37 29.61 13.35
C VAL A 403 -13.70 29.02 14.71
N TYR A 404 -14.75 28.21 14.78
CA TYR A 404 -15.10 27.39 15.93
C TYR A 404 -14.50 26.01 15.76
N TYR A 405 -13.82 25.48 16.77
CA TYR A 405 -13.18 24.17 16.71
C TYR A 405 -13.32 23.40 18.04
N LYS A 406 -13.29 22.08 17.96
CA LYS A 406 -13.14 21.17 19.10
C LYS A 406 -12.10 20.10 18.76
N VAL A 407 -11.56 19.46 19.78
CA VAL A 407 -10.64 18.32 19.65
C VAL A 407 -11.31 17.14 20.32
N GLU A 408 -11.44 16.01 19.63
CA GLU A 408 -12.18 14.85 20.12
C GLU A 408 -13.60 15.26 20.61
N ASN A 409 -13.94 14.86 21.84
CA ASN A 409 -15.20 15.13 22.51
C ASN A 409 -15.12 16.34 23.48
N ASN A 410 -14.13 17.21 23.33
CA ASN A 410 -14.02 18.43 24.13
C ASN A 410 -15.07 19.48 23.73
N PRO A 411 -15.41 20.45 24.61
CA PRO A 411 -16.27 21.57 24.27
C PRO A 411 -15.70 22.43 23.13
N TRP A 412 -16.59 23.03 22.34
CA TRP A 412 -16.24 24.01 21.31
C TRP A 412 -15.46 25.20 21.89
N GLN A 413 -14.36 25.53 21.22
CA GLN A 413 -13.53 26.73 21.38
C GLN A 413 -13.65 27.58 20.11
N SER A 414 -13.12 28.81 20.09
CA SER A 414 -13.04 29.59 18.85
C SER A 414 -11.91 30.59 18.80
N VAL A 415 -11.36 30.77 17.60
CA VAL A 415 -10.36 31.80 17.26
C VAL A 415 -10.97 32.81 16.29
N GLN A 416 -10.59 34.08 16.44
CA GLN A 416 -11.11 35.18 15.62
C GLN A 416 -10.32 35.28 14.30
N MET A 417 -11.03 35.34 13.17
CA MET A 417 -10.36 35.47 11.87
C MET A 417 -9.81 36.88 11.68
N GLN A 418 -8.66 36.98 11.02
CA GLN A 418 -8.00 38.24 10.67
C GLN A 418 -8.04 38.42 9.14
N PRO A 419 -8.27 39.64 8.63
CA PRO A 419 -8.27 39.92 7.19
C PRO A 419 -6.85 39.85 6.61
N ILE A 420 -6.70 39.16 5.48
CA ILE A 420 -5.46 39.11 4.69
C ILE A 420 -5.58 39.81 3.33
N GLY A 421 -6.76 40.34 2.99
CA GLY A 421 -7.02 41.18 1.82
C GLY A 421 -8.01 40.54 0.83
N ASP A 422 -8.67 41.36 0.02
CA ASP A 422 -9.53 40.92 -1.10
C ASP A 422 -10.68 39.96 -0.68
N ASN A 423 -11.43 40.32 0.37
CA ASN A 423 -12.43 39.48 1.06
C ASN A 423 -11.88 38.18 1.68
N ARG A 424 -10.55 37.98 1.75
CA ARG A 424 -9.94 36.78 2.32
C ARG A 424 -9.55 36.98 3.77
N TYR A 425 -9.82 35.97 4.58
CA TYR A 425 -9.61 35.94 6.03
C TYR A 425 -8.90 34.65 6.43
N HIS A 426 -8.14 34.69 7.53
CA HIS A 426 -7.55 33.48 8.09
C HIS A 426 -7.58 33.43 9.63
N ALA A 427 -7.53 32.22 10.18
CA ALA A 427 -7.24 32.00 11.60
C ALA A 427 -6.35 30.77 11.77
N PHE A 428 -5.68 30.67 12.92
CA PHE A 428 -4.91 29.48 13.29
C PHE A 428 -5.63 28.72 14.42
N ILE A 429 -6.06 27.50 14.15
CA ILE A 429 -6.39 26.55 15.22
C ILE A 429 -5.06 26.19 15.89
N PRO A 430 -4.89 26.38 17.22
CA PRO A 430 -3.61 26.13 17.89
C PRO A 430 -3.10 24.71 17.66
N ALA A 431 -1.78 24.52 17.70
CA ALA A 431 -1.15 23.22 17.54
C ALA A 431 -1.70 22.18 18.55
N GLN A 432 -1.95 20.97 18.07
CA GLN A 432 -2.63 19.89 18.82
C GLN A 432 -1.73 18.67 19.05
N PRO A 433 -2.05 17.79 20.02
CA PRO A 433 -1.35 16.51 20.21
C PRO A 433 -1.42 15.62 18.96
N ASP A 434 -0.47 14.70 18.84
CA ASP A 434 -0.49 13.67 17.80
C ASP A 434 -1.69 12.70 17.92
N GLY A 435 -2.19 12.21 16.80
CA GLY A 435 -3.23 11.18 16.70
C GLY A 435 -4.65 11.60 17.08
N VAL A 436 -4.93 12.89 17.34
CA VAL A 436 -6.27 13.38 17.70
C VAL A 436 -7.04 13.88 16.49
N THR A 437 -8.37 13.75 16.52
CA THR A 437 -9.26 14.37 15.53
C THR A 437 -9.64 15.79 15.95
N VAL A 438 -9.46 16.74 15.06
CA VAL A 438 -9.97 18.11 15.18
C VAL A 438 -11.25 18.23 14.34
N TYR A 439 -12.29 18.83 14.90
CA TYR A 439 -13.50 19.20 14.17
C TYR A 439 -13.64 20.72 14.19
N TYR A 440 -14.04 21.34 13.09
CA TYR A 440 -14.19 22.80 13.01
C TYR A 440 -15.25 23.25 11.99
N TYR A 441 -15.76 24.46 12.20
CA TYR A 441 -16.59 25.18 11.24
C TYR A 441 -16.26 26.68 11.31
N ILE A 442 -16.56 27.40 10.24
CA ILE A 442 -16.41 28.86 10.15
C ILE A 442 -17.78 29.49 10.38
N HIS A 443 -17.80 30.67 11.00
CA HIS A 443 -19.00 31.47 11.23
C HIS A 443 -18.71 32.96 10.99
N ALA A 444 -19.66 33.69 10.42
CA ALA A 444 -19.57 35.13 10.22
C ALA A 444 -20.95 35.80 10.24
N GLU A 445 -20.99 37.06 10.67
CA GLU A 445 -22.17 37.93 10.53
C GLU A 445 -21.81 39.19 9.72
N ASP A 446 -22.80 39.86 9.15
CA ASP A 446 -22.66 41.16 8.49
C ASP A 446 -23.61 42.24 9.04
N TYR A 447 -23.38 43.50 8.68
CA TYR A 447 -24.26 44.61 9.10
C TYR A 447 -25.61 44.68 8.36
N SER A 448 -25.92 43.73 7.47
CA SER A 448 -27.29 43.53 6.96
C SER A 448 -28.14 42.67 7.91
N GLY A 449 -27.49 41.92 8.82
CA GLY A 449 -28.13 41.01 9.77
C GLY A 449 -28.04 39.54 9.38
N ARG A 450 -27.23 39.18 8.37
CA ARG A 450 -26.95 37.78 7.99
C ARG A 450 -25.95 37.15 8.96
N SER A 451 -26.05 35.83 9.13
CA SER A 451 -25.38 35.07 10.20
C SER A 451 -25.14 33.64 9.71
N GLU A 452 -24.08 33.46 8.93
CA GLU A 452 -23.86 32.24 8.15
C GLU A 452 -22.73 31.38 8.74
N ASN A 453 -22.77 30.08 8.44
CA ASN A 453 -21.69 29.15 8.75
C ASN A 453 -21.13 28.52 7.48
N HIS A 454 -19.91 27.99 7.57
CA HIS A 454 -19.37 27.04 6.61
C HIS A 454 -18.82 25.81 7.35
N PRO A 455 -19.33 24.59 7.08
CA PRO A 455 -20.46 24.30 6.19
C PRO A 455 -21.77 24.86 6.75
N TYR A 456 -22.81 24.98 5.92
CA TYR A 456 -24.03 25.77 6.19
C TYR A 456 -24.66 25.51 7.58
N ILE A 457 -24.90 24.24 7.92
CA ILE A 457 -25.50 23.83 9.20
C ILE A 457 -24.58 24.07 10.42
N GLY A 458 -23.30 24.39 10.20
CA GLY A 458 -22.32 24.68 11.24
C GLY A 458 -21.88 23.46 12.04
N ALA A 459 -22.05 23.52 13.36
CA ALA A 459 -21.50 22.53 14.30
C ALA A 459 -21.89 21.05 14.08
N PRO A 460 -23.11 20.69 13.61
CA PRO A 460 -23.49 19.31 13.32
C PRO A 460 -22.76 18.70 12.11
N GLY A 461 -22.54 19.50 11.06
CA GLY A 461 -21.88 19.08 9.81
C GLY A 461 -20.38 19.41 9.75
N ALA A 462 -19.78 19.80 10.87
CA ALA A 462 -18.44 20.38 10.94
C ALA A 462 -17.34 19.52 10.28
N HIS A 463 -16.46 20.20 9.51
CA HIS A 463 -15.27 19.64 8.87
C HIS A 463 -14.32 18.99 9.89
N SER A 464 -13.54 18.00 9.47
CA SER A 464 -12.58 17.34 10.36
C SER A 464 -11.31 16.81 9.69
N PHE A 465 -10.24 16.77 10.49
CA PHE A 465 -8.95 16.21 10.13
C PHE A 465 -8.28 15.54 11.33
N THR A 466 -7.40 14.58 11.08
CA THR A 466 -6.56 13.93 12.09
C THR A 466 -5.21 14.63 12.16
N VAL A 467 -4.69 14.81 13.36
CA VAL A 467 -3.39 15.44 13.59
C VAL A 467 -2.27 14.42 13.46
N TYR A 468 -1.33 14.66 12.56
CA TYR A 468 -0.18 13.78 12.29
C TYR A 468 1.13 14.51 12.56
N ASN A 469 1.74 14.21 13.70
CA ASN A 469 3.09 14.63 14.07
C ASN A 469 3.97 13.39 14.21
N PRO A 470 4.52 12.86 13.09
CA PRO A 470 5.59 11.90 13.21
C PRO A 470 6.73 12.52 14.02
N GLY A 471 7.47 11.66 14.72
CA GLY A 471 8.67 12.08 15.43
C GLY A 471 9.72 12.68 14.48
N PRO A 472 10.87 13.10 15.02
CA PRO A 472 12.04 13.34 14.18
C PRO A 472 12.46 12.02 13.52
N ASN A 473 11.98 11.75 12.31
CA ASN A 473 12.34 10.57 11.52
C ASN A 473 13.86 10.53 11.31
N ASN A 474 14.51 9.56 11.93
CA ASN A 474 15.91 9.26 11.71
C ASN A 474 16.01 8.24 10.56
N PRO A 475 17.05 8.28 9.71
CA PRO A 475 17.25 7.22 8.73
C PRO A 475 17.49 5.88 9.43
N PRO A 476 17.16 4.74 8.78
CA PRO A 476 17.48 3.42 9.29
C PRO A 476 18.97 3.26 9.60
N GLU A 477 19.29 2.37 10.54
CA GLU A 477 20.70 2.02 10.77
C GLU A 477 21.33 1.45 9.48
N THR A 478 22.65 1.55 9.36
CA THR A 478 23.37 0.97 8.22
C THR A 478 23.23 -0.56 8.26
N PRO A 479 22.72 -1.22 7.21
CA PRO A 479 22.52 -2.66 7.22
C PRO A 479 23.79 -3.45 7.50
N GLU A 480 23.63 -4.66 8.03
CA GLU A 480 24.75 -5.59 8.20
C GLU A 480 25.41 -5.92 6.85
N THR A 481 26.72 -6.20 6.87
CA THR A 481 27.45 -6.74 5.71
C THR A 481 26.72 -7.96 5.16
N PRO A 482 26.44 -8.04 3.84
CA PRO A 482 25.69 -9.15 3.26
C PRO A 482 26.25 -10.52 3.64
N ASN A 483 25.37 -11.44 4.03
CA ASN A 483 25.69 -12.82 4.33
C ASN A 483 25.26 -13.73 3.18
N GLY A 484 26.23 -14.38 2.55
CA GLY A 484 26.04 -15.30 1.43
C GLY A 484 27.38 -15.87 0.94
N PRO A 485 27.39 -16.60 -0.20
CA PRO A 485 28.61 -17.18 -0.76
C PRO A 485 29.65 -16.11 -1.15
N THR A 486 30.92 -16.32 -0.82
CA THR A 486 32.02 -15.41 -1.21
C THR A 486 32.73 -15.83 -2.51
N SER A 487 32.29 -16.92 -3.13
CA SER A 487 32.80 -17.40 -4.41
C SER A 487 31.68 -18.06 -5.24
N GLY A 488 31.85 -18.10 -6.56
CA GLY A 488 30.86 -18.66 -7.47
C GLY A 488 31.28 -18.71 -8.93
N PHE A 489 30.33 -19.00 -9.82
CA PHE A 489 30.54 -19.17 -11.26
C PHE A 489 29.61 -18.29 -12.09
N THR A 490 30.07 -17.87 -13.27
CA THR A 490 29.29 -17.03 -14.19
C THR A 490 27.98 -17.69 -14.62
N GLY A 491 26.89 -16.92 -14.63
CA GLY A 491 25.55 -17.40 -15.02
C GLY A 491 24.84 -18.27 -13.97
N VAL A 492 25.40 -18.41 -12.76
CA VAL A 492 24.74 -19.05 -11.61
C VAL A 492 24.16 -17.96 -10.70
N SER A 493 22.94 -18.18 -10.18
CA SER A 493 22.30 -17.27 -9.23
C SER A 493 22.64 -17.63 -7.79
N TYR A 494 23.08 -16.65 -7.01
CA TYR A 494 23.48 -16.76 -5.61
C TYR A 494 22.60 -15.87 -4.74
N THR A 495 22.21 -16.38 -3.58
CA THR A 495 21.35 -15.66 -2.63
C THR A 495 22.17 -15.13 -1.45
N TYR A 496 21.91 -13.87 -1.11
CA TYR A 496 22.52 -13.13 -0.01
C TYR A 496 21.43 -12.64 0.92
N SER A 497 21.78 -12.32 2.16
CA SER A 497 20.86 -11.79 3.16
C SER A 497 21.49 -10.68 3.99
N THR A 498 20.67 -9.77 4.50
CA THR A 498 21.07 -8.72 5.45
C THR A 498 19.88 -8.34 6.33
N VAL A 499 20.13 -7.52 7.34
CA VAL A 499 19.14 -6.94 8.24
C VAL A 499 19.57 -5.54 8.61
N THR A 500 18.60 -4.66 8.86
CA THR A 500 18.79 -3.44 9.64
C THR A 500 17.59 -3.22 10.57
N VAL A 501 17.74 -2.29 11.49
CA VAL A 501 16.65 -1.74 12.31
C VAL A 501 16.46 -0.26 11.98
N ASP A 502 15.21 0.15 12.01
CA ASP A 502 14.82 1.56 12.02
C ASP A 502 14.68 2.07 13.48
N PRO A 503 15.17 3.29 13.83
CA PRO A 503 15.10 3.84 15.19
C PRO A 503 13.68 4.13 15.69
N GLU A 504 12.77 4.52 14.80
CA GLU A 504 11.35 4.74 15.07
C GLU A 504 10.52 3.45 14.93
N ASN A 505 11.14 2.38 14.41
CA ASN A 505 10.55 1.08 14.05
C ASN A 505 9.60 1.16 12.85
N ASP A 506 9.89 2.04 11.90
CA ASP A 506 9.22 2.09 10.60
C ASP A 506 9.53 0.84 9.73
N GLU A 507 8.80 0.67 8.62
CA GLU A 507 9.13 -0.38 7.65
C GLU A 507 10.26 0.06 6.71
N VAL A 508 11.20 -0.85 6.44
CA VAL A 508 12.41 -0.59 5.66
C VAL A 508 12.43 -1.43 4.39
N LYS A 509 12.90 -0.82 3.29
CA LYS A 509 13.26 -1.51 2.04
C LYS A 509 14.76 -1.47 1.84
N TYR A 510 15.30 -2.48 1.16
CA TYR A 510 16.73 -2.67 0.98
C TYR A 510 17.13 -2.42 -0.49
N GLY A 511 18.16 -1.61 -0.70
CA GLY A 511 18.73 -1.29 -2.00
C GLY A 511 20.09 -1.97 -2.16
N TRP A 512 20.16 -2.95 -3.07
CA TRP A 512 21.36 -3.75 -3.34
C TRP A 512 22.26 -3.10 -4.40
N ASP A 513 23.56 -3.14 -4.12
CA ASP A 513 24.69 -2.74 -4.97
C ASP A 513 25.47 -4.03 -5.25
N TRP A 514 25.33 -4.59 -6.46
CA TRP A 514 25.83 -5.93 -6.79
C TRP A 514 27.22 -5.93 -7.44
N ASP A 515 27.67 -4.80 -8.00
CA ASP A 515 28.97 -4.68 -8.67
C ASP A 515 30.04 -3.92 -7.84
N GLY A 516 29.62 -3.03 -6.95
CA GLY A 516 30.46 -2.25 -6.05
C GLY A 516 30.62 -0.77 -6.42
N ASP A 517 29.87 -0.20 -7.36
CA ASP A 517 29.99 1.20 -7.81
C ASP A 517 29.32 2.27 -6.91
N TYR A 518 28.57 1.86 -5.88
CA TYR A 518 27.75 2.69 -4.96
C TYR A 518 26.44 3.26 -5.55
N VAL A 519 25.95 2.73 -6.68
CA VAL A 519 24.57 2.87 -7.12
C VAL A 519 23.74 1.69 -6.59
N VAL A 520 22.42 1.84 -6.49
CA VAL A 520 21.52 0.71 -6.22
C VAL A 520 21.00 0.16 -7.54
N ASP A 521 21.31 -1.11 -7.81
CA ASP A 521 20.80 -1.88 -8.94
C ASP A 521 19.32 -2.25 -8.76
N GLU A 522 18.96 -2.69 -7.55
CA GLU A 522 17.67 -3.29 -7.24
C GLU A 522 17.19 -2.90 -5.84
N TRP A 523 15.93 -2.46 -5.74
CA TRP A 523 15.25 -2.20 -4.47
C TRP A 523 14.21 -3.30 -4.18
N THR A 524 14.16 -3.74 -2.93
CA THR A 524 13.09 -4.62 -2.44
C THR A 524 11.79 -3.85 -2.17
N GLY A 525 10.72 -4.57 -1.83
CA GLY A 525 9.59 -3.98 -1.11
C GLY A 525 9.96 -3.54 0.31
N PHE A 526 9.03 -2.87 1.00
CA PHE A 526 9.12 -2.58 2.42
C PHE A 526 8.83 -3.83 3.27
N TYR A 527 9.52 -3.93 4.40
CA TYR A 527 9.33 -4.96 5.42
C TYR A 527 9.58 -4.37 6.81
N SER A 528 8.93 -4.91 7.84
CA SER A 528 9.03 -4.39 9.20
C SER A 528 10.47 -4.40 9.74
N SER A 529 10.86 -3.34 10.47
CA SER A 529 12.18 -3.18 11.12
C SER A 529 12.70 -4.46 11.77
N GLY A 530 13.98 -4.78 11.57
CA GLY A 530 14.63 -5.98 12.11
C GLY A 530 14.34 -7.28 11.35
N THR A 531 13.58 -7.26 10.24
CA THR A 531 13.38 -8.44 9.39
C THR A 531 14.65 -8.73 8.56
N ILE A 532 15.14 -9.97 8.61
CA ILE A 532 16.22 -10.45 7.73
C ILE A 532 15.64 -10.63 6.31
N ILE A 533 16.17 -9.89 5.34
CA ILE A 533 15.72 -9.89 3.95
C ILE A 533 16.82 -10.44 3.04
N GLY A 534 16.40 -11.17 2.00
CA GLY A 534 17.29 -11.77 1.01
C GLY A 534 17.15 -11.16 -0.38
N GLY A 535 18.27 -11.06 -1.10
CA GLY A 535 18.35 -10.74 -2.52
C GLY A 535 19.12 -11.83 -3.27
N SER A 536 18.91 -11.97 -4.58
CA SER A 536 19.59 -12.99 -5.38
C SER A 536 20.08 -12.41 -6.71
N HIS A 537 21.35 -12.66 -7.05
CA HIS A 537 22.00 -12.11 -8.24
C HIS A 537 22.81 -13.17 -9.00
N SER A 538 23.05 -12.95 -10.31
CA SER A 538 23.89 -13.81 -11.15
C SER A 538 24.79 -12.98 -12.06
N TRP A 539 26.11 -13.08 -11.87
CA TRP A 539 27.09 -12.34 -12.66
C TRP A 539 27.41 -13.04 -13.99
N GLU A 540 27.37 -12.31 -15.11
CA GLU A 540 27.67 -12.82 -16.46
C GLU A 540 29.17 -12.74 -16.82
N THR A 541 30.02 -12.23 -15.92
CA THR A 541 31.46 -12.05 -16.15
C THR A 541 32.26 -12.50 -14.93
N ALA A 542 33.44 -13.07 -15.16
CA ALA A 542 34.35 -13.50 -14.11
C ALA A 542 35.15 -12.30 -13.57
N GLY A 543 35.27 -12.19 -12.25
CA GLY A 543 35.89 -11.05 -11.58
C GLY A 543 35.63 -11.00 -10.07
N PHE A 544 36.13 -9.94 -9.43
CA PHE A 544 35.85 -9.64 -8.03
C PHE A 544 34.77 -8.56 -7.95
N TYR A 545 33.68 -8.87 -7.25
CA TYR A 545 32.57 -7.97 -6.96
C TYR A 545 32.55 -7.63 -5.47
N ASN A 546 31.90 -6.54 -5.10
CA ASN A 546 31.88 -6.05 -3.71
C ASN A 546 30.45 -5.64 -3.30
N VAL A 547 29.63 -6.64 -2.97
CA VAL A 547 28.20 -6.49 -2.73
C VAL A 547 27.94 -5.63 -1.49
N ARG A 548 27.13 -4.57 -1.62
CA ARG A 548 26.67 -3.73 -0.51
C ARG A 548 25.15 -3.63 -0.49
N VAL A 549 24.61 -3.16 0.63
CA VAL A 549 23.19 -2.82 0.77
C VAL A 549 23.04 -1.54 1.58
N LYS A 550 22.09 -0.68 1.22
CA LYS A 550 21.56 0.36 2.10
C LYS A 550 20.06 0.19 2.31
N ALA A 551 19.50 0.86 3.30
CA ALA A 551 18.07 0.86 3.57
C ALA A 551 17.43 2.23 3.30
N GLU A 552 16.11 2.23 3.12
CA GLU A 552 15.25 3.42 3.10
C GLU A 552 13.98 3.11 3.91
N ASP A 553 13.56 4.05 4.77
CA ASP A 553 12.32 3.96 5.57
C ASP A 553 11.06 4.33 4.74
N THR A 554 9.87 4.13 5.33
CA THR A 554 8.58 4.49 4.71
C THR A 554 8.38 6.00 4.50
N HIS A 555 9.20 6.85 5.11
CA HIS A 555 9.17 8.31 5.00
C HIS A 555 10.21 8.89 4.02
N GLY A 556 11.07 8.03 3.44
CA GLY A 556 12.05 8.35 2.42
C GLY A 556 13.46 8.70 2.90
N SER A 557 13.81 8.52 4.18
CA SER A 557 15.20 8.73 4.63
C SER A 557 16.04 7.46 4.40
N GLN A 558 17.31 7.64 4.02
CA GLN A 558 18.20 6.55 3.61
C GLN A 558 19.38 6.38 4.56
N SER A 559 19.78 5.12 4.77
CA SER A 559 21.04 4.80 5.45
C SER A 559 22.26 5.03 4.53
N GLU A 560 23.45 5.06 5.11
CA GLU A 560 24.69 4.79 4.38
C GLU A 560 24.71 3.33 3.87
N PHE A 561 25.62 3.03 2.92
CA PHE A 561 25.86 1.66 2.46
C PHE A 561 26.61 0.81 3.50
N SER A 562 26.23 -0.46 3.60
CA SER A 562 26.90 -1.45 4.42
C SER A 562 28.36 -1.71 4.00
N PRO A 563 29.22 -2.19 4.93
CA PRO A 563 30.56 -2.62 4.57
C PRO A 563 30.43 -3.82 3.62
N GLY A 564 31.03 -3.71 2.43
CA GLY A 564 30.76 -4.67 1.35
C GLY A 564 31.35 -6.06 1.55
N LEU A 565 30.64 -7.07 1.05
CA LEU A 565 31.09 -8.44 0.94
C LEU A 565 31.83 -8.64 -0.38
N GLN A 566 33.11 -9.03 -0.33
CA GLN A 566 33.86 -9.41 -1.52
C GLN A 566 33.43 -10.80 -2.01
N VAL A 567 33.11 -10.90 -3.30
CA VAL A 567 32.68 -12.13 -3.99
C VAL A 567 33.59 -12.37 -5.21
N GLU A 568 34.17 -13.57 -5.33
CA GLU A 568 34.99 -13.98 -6.48
C GLU A 568 34.19 -14.88 -7.44
N ILE A 569 33.93 -14.41 -8.65
CA ILE A 569 33.22 -15.16 -9.69
C ILE A 569 34.21 -15.69 -10.73
N LEU A 570 34.22 -17.01 -10.91
CA LEU A 570 35.06 -17.73 -11.87
C LEU A 570 34.26 -18.09 -13.14
N SER A 571 34.95 -18.33 -14.26
CA SER A 571 34.29 -18.65 -15.54
C SER A 571 33.81 -20.11 -15.65
N SER A 572 34.34 -21.01 -14.83
CA SER A 572 34.12 -22.47 -14.93
C SER A 572 34.82 -23.22 -13.79
N ASN A 573 34.22 -24.30 -13.31
CA ASN A 573 34.81 -25.23 -12.34
C ASN A 573 36.08 -25.91 -12.85
N SER A 574 37.10 -25.99 -11.99
CA SER A 574 38.32 -26.78 -12.15
C SER A 574 38.19 -28.14 -11.43
N PRO A 575 38.91 -29.21 -11.83
CA PRO A 575 38.90 -30.47 -11.09
C PRO A 575 39.90 -30.49 -9.93
N PRO A 576 39.63 -31.27 -8.85
CA PRO A 576 40.51 -31.41 -7.69
C PRO A 576 41.96 -31.74 -8.02
N TYR A 577 42.88 -31.32 -7.15
CA TYR A 577 44.28 -31.68 -7.28
C TYR A 577 44.48 -33.21 -7.20
N PRO A 578 45.41 -33.79 -8.00
CA PRO A 578 45.73 -35.21 -7.89
C PRO A 578 46.21 -35.57 -6.47
N PRO A 579 45.59 -36.57 -5.80
CA PRO A 579 46.06 -37.06 -4.51
C PRO A 579 47.54 -37.43 -4.53
N ASN A 580 48.29 -36.93 -3.54
CA ASN A 580 49.75 -37.03 -3.48
C ASN A 580 50.25 -37.26 -2.04
N ASN A 581 51.58 -37.22 -1.83
CA ASN A 581 52.26 -37.46 -0.55
C ASN A 581 51.73 -38.66 0.27
N PRO A 582 51.79 -39.89 -0.29
CA PRO A 582 51.27 -41.08 0.38
C PRO A 582 52.09 -41.48 1.61
N PHE A 583 51.38 -41.84 2.68
CA PHE A 583 51.87 -42.73 3.72
C PHE A 583 51.01 -44.02 3.75
N PRO A 584 51.58 -45.23 3.87
CA PRO A 584 53.01 -45.55 3.74
C PRO A 584 53.58 -45.11 2.38
N MET A 585 54.85 -44.74 2.36
CA MET A 585 55.49 -44.27 1.11
C MET A 585 55.51 -45.38 0.06
N ASN A 586 55.32 -45.02 -1.21
CA ASN A 586 55.25 -45.98 -2.30
C ASN A 586 56.54 -46.81 -2.46
N GLY A 587 56.41 -48.13 -2.31
CA GLY A 587 57.52 -49.09 -2.33
C GLY A 587 58.15 -49.35 -0.96
N SER A 588 57.48 -49.00 0.15
CA SER A 588 57.95 -49.31 1.51
C SER A 588 57.73 -50.76 1.90
N GLU A 589 58.64 -51.29 2.72
CA GLU A 589 58.64 -52.64 3.31
C GLU A 589 58.66 -52.51 4.84
N ASP A 590 58.49 -53.63 5.55
CA ASP A 590 58.44 -53.71 7.03
C ASP A 590 57.39 -52.80 7.71
N ILE A 591 56.30 -52.48 7.01
CA ILE A 591 55.20 -51.66 7.54
C ILE A 591 54.43 -52.40 8.64
N SER A 592 54.18 -51.74 9.77
CA SER A 592 53.38 -52.30 10.88
C SER A 592 51.94 -52.60 10.44
N ILE A 593 51.38 -53.70 10.94
CA ILE A 593 50.00 -54.13 10.65
C ILE A 593 48.93 -53.19 11.22
N ASP A 594 49.28 -52.26 12.11
CA ASP A 594 48.39 -51.24 12.65
C ASP A 594 48.40 -49.90 11.88
N SER A 595 49.22 -49.81 10.83
CA SER A 595 49.42 -48.58 10.04
C SER A 595 48.14 -48.10 9.34
N VAL A 596 47.99 -46.77 9.30
CA VAL A 596 46.96 -46.09 8.51
C VAL A 596 47.53 -45.65 7.16
N LEU A 597 46.64 -45.43 6.19
CA LEU A 597 46.95 -44.77 4.92
C LEU A 597 46.60 -43.29 5.03
N THR A 598 47.47 -42.38 4.60
CA THR A 598 47.17 -40.93 4.50
C THR A 598 47.68 -40.34 3.18
N TRP A 599 47.06 -39.25 2.74
CA TRP A 599 47.42 -38.54 1.51
C TRP A 599 47.16 -37.03 1.65
N ASP A 600 47.80 -36.25 0.79
CA ASP A 600 47.45 -34.84 0.57
C ASP A 600 46.49 -34.70 -0.62
N GLY A 601 45.65 -33.68 -0.58
CA GLY A 601 44.64 -33.34 -1.59
C GLY A 601 44.06 -31.95 -1.33
N GLY A 602 43.06 -31.56 -2.11
CA GLY A 602 42.45 -30.22 -2.08
C GLY A 602 42.01 -29.80 -3.48
N ASP A 603 41.39 -28.63 -3.59
CA ASP A 603 40.91 -28.08 -4.85
C ASP A 603 41.65 -26.79 -5.25
N PRO A 604 41.88 -26.52 -6.54
CA PRO A 604 42.25 -25.18 -7.02
C PRO A 604 41.18 -24.10 -6.82
N ASP A 605 39.88 -24.42 -6.81
CA ASP A 605 38.81 -23.42 -6.78
C ASP A 605 38.42 -23.04 -5.31
N PRO A 606 38.45 -21.75 -4.92
CA PRO A 606 38.26 -21.36 -3.52
C PRO A 606 36.85 -21.62 -2.96
N GLY A 607 36.76 -22.53 -1.99
CA GLY A 607 35.54 -22.86 -1.25
C GLY A 607 35.05 -24.29 -1.43
N ASP A 608 35.57 -25.01 -2.42
CA ASP A 608 35.11 -26.36 -2.77
C ASP A 608 35.50 -27.43 -1.72
N GLN A 609 34.57 -28.34 -1.49
CA GLN A 609 34.65 -29.44 -0.53
C GLN A 609 35.04 -30.74 -1.23
N VAL A 610 36.33 -31.07 -1.15
CA VAL A 610 36.85 -32.32 -1.72
C VAL A 610 36.47 -33.53 -0.86
N THR A 611 35.96 -34.58 -1.52
CA THR A 611 35.73 -35.91 -0.95
C THR A 611 36.55 -36.97 -1.67
N TYR A 612 36.81 -38.10 -1.00
CA TYR A 612 37.76 -39.11 -1.46
C TYR A 612 37.12 -40.50 -1.56
N ASP A 613 37.31 -41.15 -2.72
CA ASP A 613 37.18 -42.59 -2.85
C ASP A 613 38.49 -43.28 -2.47
N VAL A 614 38.43 -44.29 -1.60
CA VAL A 614 39.59 -45.12 -1.24
C VAL A 614 39.50 -46.45 -1.97
N TYR A 615 40.58 -46.82 -2.67
CA TYR A 615 40.76 -48.14 -3.27
C TYR A 615 41.93 -48.85 -2.58
N PHE A 616 41.74 -50.10 -2.13
CA PHE A 616 42.72 -50.87 -1.35
C PHE A 616 42.51 -52.37 -1.57
N ASP A 617 43.57 -53.12 -1.91
CA ASP A 617 43.51 -54.55 -2.23
C ASP A 617 44.90 -55.21 -2.12
N THR A 618 44.99 -56.54 -2.17
CA THR A 618 46.28 -57.25 -2.42
C THR A 618 46.52 -57.51 -3.92
N SER A 619 45.53 -57.23 -4.77
CA SER A 619 45.62 -57.27 -6.22
C SER A 619 45.78 -55.88 -6.85
N THR A 620 46.24 -55.83 -8.10
CA THR A 620 46.40 -54.57 -8.84
C THR A 620 45.72 -54.66 -10.22
N PRO A 621 44.88 -53.69 -10.62
CA PRO A 621 44.48 -52.49 -9.87
C PRO A 621 43.56 -52.83 -8.67
N PRO A 622 43.64 -52.07 -7.56
CA PRO A 622 42.90 -52.38 -6.35
C PRO A 622 41.40 -52.05 -6.42
N SER A 623 40.59 -52.76 -5.64
CA SER A 623 39.13 -52.58 -5.47
C SER A 623 38.77 -51.33 -4.66
N LYS A 624 37.61 -50.71 -4.91
CA LYS A 624 37.09 -49.62 -4.05
C LYS A 624 36.65 -50.20 -2.70
N VAL A 625 37.08 -49.58 -1.60
CA VAL A 625 36.73 -49.96 -0.21
C VAL A 625 35.94 -48.88 0.54
N VAL A 626 36.12 -47.60 0.18
CA VAL A 626 35.31 -46.47 0.71
C VAL A 626 34.93 -45.54 -0.44
N SER A 627 33.78 -44.86 -0.34
CA SER A 627 33.35 -43.82 -1.28
C SER A 627 33.12 -42.50 -0.54
N ASN A 628 33.52 -41.40 -1.17
CA ASN A 628 33.19 -40.01 -0.78
C ASN A 628 33.41 -39.67 0.72
N GLN A 629 34.53 -40.12 1.32
CA GLN A 629 34.91 -39.69 2.67
C GLN A 629 35.60 -38.31 2.64
N THR A 630 35.33 -37.44 3.62
CA THR A 630 35.97 -36.11 3.73
C THR A 630 37.37 -36.17 4.35
N ALA A 631 37.65 -37.19 5.18
CA ALA A 631 38.95 -37.37 5.82
C ALA A 631 40.02 -37.82 4.82
N ASN A 632 41.25 -37.34 4.98
CA ASN A 632 42.42 -37.74 4.19
C ASN A 632 43.20 -38.93 4.80
N VAL A 633 42.51 -39.78 5.56
CA VAL A 633 43.06 -40.94 6.28
C VAL A 633 42.12 -42.15 6.18
N TYR A 634 42.69 -43.35 6.12
CA TYR A 634 41.97 -44.62 6.12
C TYR A 634 42.73 -45.68 6.93
N LYS A 635 42.06 -46.42 7.84
CA LYS A 635 42.67 -47.58 8.53
C LYS A 635 42.23 -48.90 7.88
N PRO A 636 43.10 -49.57 7.10
CA PRO A 636 42.84 -50.92 6.60
C PRO A 636 42.95 -51.97 7.71
N ILE A 637 42.49 -53.19 7.42
CA ILE A 637 42.87 -54.39 8.19
C ILE A 637 44.03 -55.06 7.44
N LEU A 638 45.22 -55.00 8.04
CA LEU A 638 46.43 -55.58 7.47
C LEU A 638 46.67 -57.01 7.99
N LYS A 639 47.59 -57.70 7.33
CA LYS A 639 48.19 -58.98 7.74
C LYS A 639 49.70 -58.85 7.68
N PRO A 640 50.48 -59.61 8.48
CA PRO A 640 51.93 -59.64 8.33
C PRO A 640 52.35 -60.21 6.96
N GLU A 641 53.60 -59.94 6.56
CA GLU A 641 54.25 -60.44 5.34
C GLU A 641 53.42 -60.28 4.03
N THR A 642 52.60 -59.23 3.93
CA THR A 642 51.61 -59.07 2.85
C THR A 642 51.80 -57.76 2.10
N THR A 643 51.91 -57.85 0.76
CA THR A 643 51.94 -56.68 -0.13
C THR A 643 50.53 -56.20 -0.47
N TYR A 644 50.32 -54.89 -0.38
CA TYR A 644 49.05 -54.21 -0.65
C TYR A 644 49.21 -53.10 -1.69
N TYR A 645 48.20 -52.93 -2.54
CA TYR A 645 48.08 -51.86 -3.53
C TYR A 645 46.91 -50.95 -3.17
N TRP A 646 47.09 -49.64 -3.35
CA TRP A 646 46.05 -48.66 -3.04
C TRP A 646 46.10 -47.42 -3.93
N ARG A 647 44.99 -46.69 -4.02
CA ARG A 647 44.91 -45.37 -4.67
C ARG A 647 43.73 -44.57 -4.11
N ILE A 648 43.74 -43.27 -4.39
CA ILE A 648 42.66 -42.35 -4.04
C ILE A 648 42.10 -41.71 -5.32
N VAL A 649 40.79 -41.44 -5.36
CA VAL A 649 40.18 -40.52 -6.34
C VAL A 649 39.53 -39.39 -5.56
N ALA A 650 39.94 -38.15 -5.85
CA ALA A 650 39.33 -36.94 -5.29
C ALA A 650 38.15 -36.49 -6.15
N TRP A 651 37.09 -36.00 -5.51
CA TRP A 651 35.86 -35.47 -6.12
C TRP A 651 35.50 -34.13 -5.48
N ASP A 652 35.03 -33.18 -6.28
CA ASP A 652 34.50 -31.88 -5.82
C ASP A 652 32.96 -31.94 -5.56
N ASN A 653 32.38 -30.82 -5.11
CA ASN A 653 30.92 -30.64 -4.97
C ASN A 653 30.18 -30.44 -6.31
N HIS A 654 30.90 -30.35 -7.43
CA HIS A 654 30.37 -30.19 -8.78
C HIS A 654 30.40 -31.49 -9.62
N ASN A 655 30.71 -32.63 -8.98
CA ASN A 655 30.83 -33.98 -9.54
C ASN A 655 31.96 -34.17 -10.57
N THR A 656 32.99 -33.31 -10.58
CA THR A 656 34.24 -33.58 -11.31
C THR A 656 35.23 -34.33 -10.40
N SER A 657 36.30 -34.91 -10.98
CA SER A 657 37.19 -35.80 -10.22
C SER A 657 38.58 -36.00 -10.81
N THR A 658 39.54 -36.31 -9.94
CA THR A 658 40.94 -36.60 -10.29
C THR A 658 41.44 -37.84 -9.57
N SER A 659 41.93 -38.83 -10.33
CA SER A 659 42.57 -40.04 -9.77
C SER A 659 44.03 -39.78 -9.42
N GLY A 660 44.42 -40.13 -8.21
CA GLY A 660 45.81 -40.34 -7.85
C GLY A 660 46.40 -41.59 -8.53
N PRO A 661 47.73 -41.75 -8.50
CA PRO A 661 48.40 -42.97 -8.96
C PRO A 661 48.11 -44.17 -8.03
N ILE A 662 48.51 -45.37 -8.47
CA ILE A 662 48.49 -46.56 -7.61
C ILE A 662 49.82 -46.62 -6.84
N TRP A 663 49.70 -46.73 -5.52
CA TRP A 663 50.79 -46.91 -4.56
C TRP A 663 50.84 -48.36 -4.06
N VAL A 664 52.00 -48.79 -3.58
CA VAL A 664 52.25 -50.15 -3.04
C VAL A 664 53.07 -50.09 -1.74
N PHE A 665 52.83 -51.02 -0.82
CA PHE A 665 53.70 -51.29 0.34
C PHE A 665 53.61 -52.76 0.78
N THR A 666 54.55 -53.22 1.60
CA THR A 666 54.57 -54.57 2.19
C THR A 666 54.71 -54.49 3.71
N THR A 667 53.97 -55.32 4.43
CA THR A 667 54.00 -55.39 5.90
C THR A 667 55.09 -56.30 6.46
N GLY A 668 55.55 -55.99 7.68
CA GLY A 668 56.57 -56.77 8.40
C GLY A 668 56.03 -58.03 9.09
N MET A 669 56.87 -58.59 9.98
CA MET A 669 56.53 -59.73 10.86
C MET A 669 55.73 -59.27 12.11
N GLU A 670 55.11 -60.23 12.79
CA GLU A 670 54.29 -60.01 14.00
C GLU A 670 55.13 -60.21 15.28
N ASP A 671 55.24 -59.18 16.13
CA ASP A 671 55.99 -59.26 17.39
C ASP A 671 55.12 -59.82 18.52
N ASN A 672 55.75 -60.63 19.38
CA ASN A 672 55.10 -61.49 20.38
C ASN A 672 55.99 -61.74 21.62
N GLU A 673 57.14 -61.07 21.75
CA GLU A 673 57.93 -61.16 22.99
C GLU A 673 57.29 -60.32 24.10
N ILE A 674 57.71 -60.52 25.36
CA ILE A 674 57.10 -59.83 26.51
C ILE A 674 58.16 -59.02 27.28
N PRO A 675 57.87 -57.76 27.65
CA PRO A 675 58.77 -56.93 28.43
C PRO A 675 59.27 -57.61 29.71
N ALA A 676 60.59 -57.68 29.86
CA ALA A 676 61.20 -58.08 31.13
C ALA A 676 61.20 -56.87 32.08
N VAL A 677 60.61 -57.01 33.27
CA VAL A 677 60.49 -55.94 34.27
C VAL A 677 60.97 -56.38 35.64
N ARG A 678 61.48 -55.44 36.45
CA ARG A 678 62.00 -55.71 37.79
C ARG A 678 61.99 -54.49 38.71
N ILE A 679 61.40 -54.63 39.91
CA ILE A 679 61.52 -53.66 40.99
C ILE A 679 62.94 -53.75 41.60
N THR A 680 63.74 -52.71 41.39
CA THR A 680 65.12 -52.63 41.91
C THR A 680 65.19 -51.94 43.27
N LYS A 681 64.18 -51.16 43.64
CA LYS A 681 63.99 -50.55 44.97
C LYS A 681 62.48 -50.44 45.24
N PRO A 682 62.00 -50.72 46.45
CA PRO A 682 62.75 -51.24 47.60
C PRO A 682 63.25 -52.68 47.42
N LYS A 683 64.24 -53.05 48.24
CA LYS A 683 64.73 -54.43 48.45
C LYS A 683 64.76 -54.69 49.97
N PHE A 684 64.56 -55.93 50.42
CA PHE A 684 64.37 -56.26 51.85
C PHE A 684 65.33 -55.51 52.80
N GLY A 685 64.77 -54.73 53.71
CA GLY A 685 65.48 -53.70 54.47
C GLY A 685 64.52 -52.73 55.14
N ILE A 686 65.03 -51.99 56.12
CA ILE A 686 64.35 -50.87 56.74
C ILE A 686 64.77 -49.60 56.00
N TYR A 687 63.80 -48.83 55.53
CA TYR A 687 63.96 -47.52 54.89
C TYR A 687 63.37 -46.44 55.79
N VAL A 688 64.09 -45.33 55.93
CA VAL A 688 63.62 -44.13 56.64
C VAL A 688 63.89 -42.94 55.73
N ALA A 689 62.83 -42.21 55.36
CA ALA A 689 62.88 -41.11 54.40
C ALA A 689 63.70 -41.47 53.15
N ASN A 690 63.19 -42.46 52.40
CA ASN A 690 63.77 -43.03 51.17
C ASN A 690 65.14 -43.73 51.31
N LYS A 691 65.88 -43.53 52.42
CA LYS A 691 67.20 -44.13 52.63
C LYS A 691 67.09 -45.48 53.35
N ARG A 692 67.64 -46.54 52.75
CA ARG A 692 67.81 -47.86 53.41
C ARG A 692 68.81 -47.72 54.57
N VAL A 693 68.34 -47.85 55.81
CA VAL A 693 69.15 -47.70 57.03
C VAL A 693 69.74 -49.01 57.54
N LEU A 694 69.04 -50.13 57.36
CA LEU A 694 69.50 -51.49 57.71
C LEU A 694 68.96 -52.56 56.75
N PRO A 695 69.69 -53.67 56.54
CA PRO A 695 69.12 -54.88 55.97
C PRO A 695 68.15 -55.55 56.97
N PHE A 696 67.09 -56.16 56.46
CA PHE A 696 66.06 -56.86 57.23
C PHE A 696 65.44 -57.97 56.36
N LEU A 697 64.74 -58.94 56.95
CA LEU A 697 64.16 -60.10 56.24
C LEU A 697 62.82 -59.81 55.54
N GLY A 698 62.41 -58.54 55.50
CA GLY A 698 61.31 -58.02 54.70
C GLY A 698 61.54 -56.52 54.44
N THR A 699 60.65 -55.87 53.72
CA THR A 699 60.73 -54.41 53.51
C THR A 699 59.89 -53.67 54.55
N ILE A 700 60.51 -52.71 55.25
CA ILE A 700 59.83 -51.74 56.12
C ILE A 700 60.15 -50.33 55.60
N VAL A 701 59.14 -49.46 55.51
CA VAL A 701 59.25 -48.08 55.03
C VAL A 701 58.66 -47.12 56.07
N ILE A 702 59.40 -46.05 56.37
CA ILE A 702 59.00 -44.98 57.28
C ILE A 702 59.16 -43.63 56.56
N GLY A 703 58.07 -42.92 56.32
CA GLY A 703 58.05 -41.75 55.42
C GLY A 703 58.02 -42.15 53.94
N SER A 704 58.47 -41.26 53.04
CA SER A 704 58.49 -41.49 51.59
C SER A 704 59.52 -42.54 51.14
N ILE A 705 59.32 -43.11 49.95
CA ILE A 705 60.29 -43.97 49.25
C ILE A 705 60.08 -43.88 47.75
N ASP A 706 61.16 -43.96 46.96
CA ASP A 706 61.05 -44.11 45.51
C ASP A 706 61.08 -45.60 45.15
N VAL A 707 60.18 -45.98 44.24
CA VAL A 707 60.16 -47.28 43.56
C VAL A 707 60.95 -47.11 42.28
N GLU A 708 62.10 -47.77 42.18
CA GLU A 708 62.98 -47.72 41.00
C GLU A 708 62.82 -49.04 40.22
N VAL A 709 62.47 -48.97 38.93
CA VAL A 709 62.21 -50.14 38.07
C VAL A 709 63.22 -50.20 36.92
N ASP A 710 63.63 -51.43 36.62
CA ASP A 710 64.50 -51.81 35.50
C ASP A 710 63.64 -52.63 34.53
N ALA A 711 63.48 -52.17 33.29
CA ALA A 711 62.60 -52.75 32.29
C ALA A 711 63.26 -52.73 30.90
N SER A 712 63.06 -53.80 30.12
CA SER A 712 63.69 -53.98 28.81
C SER A 712 62.91 -54.94 27.92
N ASP A 713 62.90 -54.68 26.62
CA ASP A 713 62.19 -55.46 25.60
C ASP A 713 63.00 -55.52 24.27
N ASN A 714 62.53 -56.27 23.26
CA ASN A 714 63.20 -56.44 21.97
C ASN A 714 62.95 -55.27 20.99
N THR A 715 61.76 -54.67 21.00
CA THR A 715 61.36 -53.52 20.18
C THR A 715 61.31 -52.23 21.01
N GLY A 716 61.00 -52.36 22.30
CA GLY A 716 61.18 -51.29 23.29
C GLY A 716 60.02 -51.18 24.27
N VAL A 717 60.31 -50.70 25.48
CA VAL A 717 59.28 -50.44 26.50
C VAL A 717 58.67 -49.07 26.25
N ASP A 718 57.36 -49.04 26.01
CA ASP A 718 56.55 -47.85 25.77
C ASP A 718 56.32 -47.07 27.07
N HIS A 719 55.86 -47.75 28.13
CA HIS A 719 55.73 -47.18 29.47
C HIS A 719 55.76 -48.22 30.59
N VAL A 720 55.97 -47.74 31.83
CA VAL A 720 55.88 -48.51 33.07
C VAL A 720 54.84 -47.90 34.01
N ASP A 721 53.82 -48.68 34.35
CA ASP A 721 52.82 -48.37 35.36
C ASP A 721 53.27 -48.81 36.77
N PHE A 722 52.97 -47.98 37.77
CA PHE A 722 53.23 -48.21 39.19
C PHE A 722 51.93 -48.29 39.99
N TYR A 723 51.71 -49.41 40.66
CA TYR A 723 50.50 -49.69 41.46
C TYR A 723 50.83 -49.87 42.95
N VAL A 724 49.89 -49.51 43.82
CA VAL A 724 49.87 -49.88 45.24
C VAL A 724 48.51 -50.43 45.62
N ASP A 725 48.51 -51.67 46.12
CA ASP A 725 47.32 -52.47 46.43
C ASP A 725 46.33 -52.51 45.26
N ASP A 726 46.85 -52.84 44.08
CA ASP A 726 46.17 -52.87 42.77
C ASP A 726 45.58 -51.52 42.27
N VAL A 727 45.79 -50.42 42.99
CA VAL A 727 45.43 -49.07 42.53
C VAL A 727 46.62 -48.40 41.84
N LEU A 728 46.47 -48.02 40.56
CA LEU A 728 47.45 -47.27 39.77
C LEU A 728 47.78 -45.92 40.43
N ARG A 729 49.06 -45.55 40.43
CA ARG A 729 49.60 -44.34 41.10
C ARG A 729 50.44 -43.43 40.21
N ALA A 730 51.12 -44.00 39.22
CA ALA A 730 51.85 -43.26 38.20
C ALA A 730 52.07 -44.16 36.98
N THR A 731 52.28 -43.52 35.84
CA THR A 731 52.78 -44.09 34.61
C THR A 731 54.04 -43.30 34.25
N ASP A 732 55.09 -43.97 33.79
CA ASP A 732 56.40 -43.39 33.47
C ASP A 732 56.82 -43.88 32.08
N ASP A 733 56.96 -42.96 31.12
CA ASP A 733 57.21 -43.20 29.70
C ASP A 733 58.70 -43.13 29.32
N ALA A 734 59.59 -42.84 30.28
CA ALA A 734 61.01 -42.67 30.01
C ALA A 734 61.93 -43.34 31.04
N ALA A 735 62.81 -44.24 30.59
CA ALA A 735 63.84 -44.82 31.43
C ALA A 735 64.85 -43.74 31.93
N PRO A 736 65.29 -43.77 33.20
CA PRO A 736 65.01 -44.80 34.22
C PRO A 736 63.66 -44.59 34.93
N TYR A 737 62.83 -45.62 34.93
CA TYR A 737 61.47 -45.59 35.46
C TYR A 737 61.47 -45.48 36.99
N VAL A 738 60.99 -44.36 37.56
CA VAL A 738 61.05 -44.07 39.01
C VAL A 738 59.83 -43.30 39.52
N TRP A 739 59.05 -43.94 40.40
CA TRP A 739 57.91 -43.31 41.07
C TRP A 739 58.15 -43.07 42.57
N THR A 740 57.91 -41.84 43.06
CA THR A 740 58.04 -41.49 44.50
C THR A 740 56.73 -41.71 45.26
N TRP A 741 56.63 -42.77 46.06
CA TRP A 741 55.47 -43.02 46.90
C TRP A 741 55.50 -42.18 48.20
N SER A 742 54.78 -41.06 48.20
CA SER A 742 54.78 -40.05 49.27
C SER A 742 53.60 -40.15 50.26
N GLU A 743 52.56 -40.93 49.95
CA GLU A 743 51.33 -41.02 50.73
C GLU A 743 51.52 -41.61 52.13
N LYS A 744 50.81 -41.08 53.14
CA LYS A 744 50.87 -41.58 54.51
C LYS A 744 49.94 -42.77 54.72
N THR A 745 50.49 -43.98 54.60
CA THR A 745 49.76 -45.23 54.87
C THR A 745 50.37 -46.01 56.03
N PHE A 746 49.64 -47.00 56.54
CA PHE A 746 50.01 -47.80 57.72
C PHE A 746 49.56 -49.24 57.50
N PHE A 747 50.32 -50.21 58.05
CA PHE A 747 50.25 -51.66 57.80
C PHE A 747 50.97 -52.11 56.52
N ARG A 748 50.54 -53.25 55.95
CA ARG A 748 51.18 -53.97 54.85
C ARG A 748 50.52 -53.57 53.53
N HIS A 749 51.34 -53.32 52.52
CA HIS A 749 50.94 -53.00 51.16
C HIS A 749 51.71 -53.87 50.16
N THR A 750 51.19 -54.04 48.95
CA THR A 750 51.93 -54.57 47.80
C THR A 750 52.18 -53.43 46.80
N ILE A 751 53.44 -53.24 46.43
CA ILE A 751 53.85 -52.40 45.30
C ILE A 751 53.97 -53.33 44.09
N LYS A 752 53.37 -52.96 42.95
CA LYS A 752 53.44 -53.70 41.69
C LYS A 752 53.88 -52.76 40.57
N ALA A 753 54.74 -53.25 39.68
CA ALA A 753 55.16 -52.55 38.46
C ALA A 753 54.77 -53.38 37.23
N VAL A 754 54.26 -52.72 36.20
CA VAL A 754 53.86 -53.34 34.91
C VAL A 754 54.53 -52.58 33.78
N ALA A 755 55.25 -53.27 32.89
CA ALA A 755 55.90 -52.66 31.73
C ALA A 755 55.22 -53.11 30.44
N TYR A 756 54.99 -52.20 29.51
CA TYR A 756 54.33 -52.42 28.21
C TYR A 756 55.29 -52.15 27.04
N ASP A 757 55.12 -52.85 25.92
CA ASP A 757 55.78 -52.53 24.64
C ASP A 757 54.84 -51.78 23.66
N ALA A 758 55.36 -51.44 22.48
CA ALA A 758 54.59 -50.79 21.41
C ALA A 758 53.61 -51.72 20.65
N ALA A 759 53.65 -53.04 20.90
CA ALA A 759 52.72 -54.03 20.35
C ALA A 759 51.56 -54.37 21.31
N GLY A 760 51.65 -53.93 22.57
CA GLY A 760 50.67 -54.17 23.64
C GLY A 760 50.96 -55.38 24.54
N ASN A 761 52.14 -56.02 24.41
CA ASN A 761 52.56 -57.06 25.33
C ASN A 761 53.02 -56.44 26.66
N TYR A 762 52.99 -57.22 27.76
CA TYR A 762 53.37 -56.70 29.07
C TYR A 762 53.98 -57.73 30.03
N GLY A 763 54.83 -57.23 30.94
CA GLY A 763 55.43 -57.97 32.06
C GLY A 763 55.13 -57.34 33.43
N ILE A 764 55.26 -58.11 34.52
CA ILE A 764 54.92 -57.68 35.90
C ILE A 764 55.99 -58.11 36.92
N ASP A 765 56.30 -57.25 37.90
CA ASP A 765 57.02 -57.60 39.14
C ASP A 765 56.37 -56.95 40.38
N GLU A 766 56.51 -57.57 41.56
CA GLU A 766 55.82 -57.18 42.80
C GLU A 766 56.68 -57.28 44.07
N ILE A 767 56.48 -56.36 45.02
CA ILE A 767 57.04 -56.44 46.37
C ILE A 767 56.06 -56.03 47.47
N THR A 768 55.88 -56.93 48.45
CA THR A 768 55.24 -56.60 49.73
C THR A 768 56.14 -55.71 50.59
N VAL A 769 55.59 -54.64 51.14
CA VAL A 769 56.24 -53.75 52.12
C VAL A 769 55.34 -53.49 53.32
N TRP A 770 55.93 -53.15 54.47
CA TRP A 770 55.23 -52.63 55.63
C TRP A 770 55.51 -51.13 55.77
N ARG A 771 54.48 -50.28 55.79
CA ARG A 771 54.63 -48.83 55.96
C ARG A 771 54.20 -48.38 57.35
N PHE A 772 54.93 -47.40 57.87
CA PHE A 772 54.60 -46.69 59.12
C PHE A 772 54.91 -45.19 58.95
N LEU A 773 53.84 -44.38 58.84
CA LEU A 773 53.84 -42.90 58.69
C LEU A 773 54.21 -42.36 57.30
#